data_AF-A0A425XY60-F1
#
_entry.id   AF-A0A425XY60-F1
#
_cell.length_a   1.000
_cell.length_b   1.000
_cell.length_c   1.000
_cell.angle_alpha   90.00
_cell.angle_beta   90.00
_cell.angle_gamma   90.00
#
_symmetry.space_group_name_H-M   'P 1'
#
loop_
_entity.id
_entity.type
_entity.pdbx_description
1 polymer ?
#
loop_
_entity_poly.entity_id
_entity_poly.type
_entity_poly.pdbx_seq_one_letter_code
_entity_poly.pdbx_strand_id
1 'polypeptide(L)'
;MKPYGLFIQYLSIVFCSVLISSCDFNQINLHHSQEYKVFPDAVKQGDFYAKALSATHLISNYPTDSTKTKNDTLHWHLTKDISHYPKFDSHFQILNALYNMSLEELEMNINQDSLFDTGEKWKGVWTRDISYSVILALAITNPEISKKSLLHKVKNGRIIQDTGTGGSWPISSDRMIWSTAAWEIYLSTGDKQWLKKAYSIIKKSTETDLNVVWDYNEHLFKGESSFLDWREQSYPKWMDAKDIYSAFSLSTQAVHYQNLIILSKMGKILNHDTQKYQHISKALKKSINEKFWIKDKKVYAQFKYNSRSPLLSNRTENLGQSLCILFDIADDEQKKQIIMNTVQLPYGVPCFYPQIPNISPYHNNSIWPFVQAYWNWASTKTKNDESVKQGLASLIRSSALFLTNKENMVAETGDFKGTAINSNRQLWSVAGSLSSIYRVLFGLNFKEDHLQISPFIPRDFKGEMNITNLKYRNSTLDIKVLGFGNQINSFMIDSFPLNENEVSGLLKGHHKIVIEMTNNMSYRSKIKLKQNAFSPEIPQVKLIDSSLVWQHHEDERKYRIFCNGKLIHETRDTVFQLPESKINCEYQLESVDKNKYQSFLSEPVYINPKEKFQIIEAEWFSNQKNPYIELNPKKNPNFIFKLKVKESGTYYIDFRYANGNGSLTSNNQCATRSLWVSHDYLGTVVFPQRGEDDWKNWGFSNTLKINLKKGSNDLNLKLERFNENQNIKNTAALIDQIRIRKID
;
A
#
# COMPACT_ATOMS: atom_id res chain seq x y z
N MET A 1 19.91 29.28 -88.91
CA MET A 1 19.38 30.59 -88.45
C MET A 1 19.97 30.88 -87.07
N LYS A 2 20.87 31.86 -86.97
CA LYS A 2 21.12 32.69 -85.76
C LYS A 2 20.12 33.88 -85.82
N PRO A 3 19.79 34.66 -84.76
CA PRO A 3 20.73 35.27 -83.78
C PRO A 3 20.23 35.40 -82.30
N TYR A 4 21.12 35.44 -81.29
CA TYR A 4 21.54 36.60 -80.43
C TYR A 4 20.41 37.36 -79.70
N GLY A 5 20.51 37.87 -78.46
CA GLY A 5 21.63 38.11 -77.52
C GLY A 5 21.08 38.70 -76.19
N LEU A 6 21.81 38.53 -75.08
CA LEU A 6 22.64 39.54 -74.39
C LEU A 6 21.86 40.57 -73.52
N PHE A 7 22.03 40.54 -72.19
CA PHE A 7 22.85 41.55 -71.48
C PHE A 7 23.17 41.18 -70.03
N ILE A 8 24.35 41.62 -69.62
CA ILE A 8 25.15 41.35 -68.41
C ILE A 8 25.04 42.54 -67.45
N GLN A 9 25.08 42.34 -66.12
CA GLN A 9 26.02 43.07 -65.23
C GLN A 9 26.09 42.56 -63.77
N TYR A 10 27.34 42.35 -63.37
CA TYR A 10 27.98 42.05 -62.08
C TYR A 10 27.49 42.87 -60.86
N LEU A 11 27.54 42.30 -59.64
CA LEU A 11 28.65 42.48 -58.67
C LEU A 11 28.39 41.72 -57.35
N SER A 12 29.48 41.18 -56.82
CA SER A 12 29.71 40.47 -55.57
C SER A 12 29.10 41.08 -54.30
N ILE A 13 28.63 40.25 -53.36
CA ILE A 13 28.84 40.39 -51.92
C ILE A 13 28.78 38.99 -51.27
N VAL A 14 29.90 38.65 -50.64
CA VAL A 14 30.07 37.56 -49.68
C VAL A 14 29.17 37.83 -48.48
N PHE A 15 28.25 36.93 -48.13
CA PHE A 15 27.68 36.90 -46.78
C PHE A 15 27.46 35.47 -46.31
N CYS A 16 28.05 35.20 -45.14
CA CYS A 16 28.07 33.98 -44.36
C CYS A 16 26.77 33.16 -44.41
N SER A 17 26.85 31.95 -44.95
CA SER A 17 25.95 30.86 -44.62
C SER A 17 26.23 30.44 -43.17
N VAL A 18 25.49 31.01 -42.22
CA VAL A 18 25.29 30.40 -40.90
C VAL A 18 24.45 29.15 -41.15
N LEU A 19 25.12 27.99 -41.11
CA LEU A 19 24.49 26.70 -40.95
C LEU A 19 23.73 26.72 -39.62
N ILE A 20 22.43 27.02 -39.68
CA ILE A 20 21.51 26.59 -38.63
C ILE A 20 21.44 25.07 -38.79
N SER A 21 22.23 24.37 -37.98
CA SER A 21 22.08 22.95 -37.73
C SER A 21 20.69 22.72 -37.14
N SER A 22 19.69 22.53 -38.00
CA SER A 22 18.45 21.86 -37.63
C SER A 22 18.81 20.41 -37.33
N CYS A 23 19.20 20.14 -36.08
CA CYS A 23 19.19 18.80 -35.53
C CYS A 23 17.74 18.33 -35.39
N ASP A 24 17.09 18.04 -36.52
CA ASP A 24 15.88 17.21 -36.56
C ASP A 24 16.33 15.75 -36.62
N PHE A 25 16.77 15.23 -35.47
CA PHE A 25 16.63 13.80 -35.23
C PHE A 25 15.19 13.58 -34.80
N ASN A 26 14.42 12.84 -35.60
CA ASN A 26 13.19 12.17 -35.19
C ASN A 26 13.35 11.61 -33.76
N GLN A 27 12.91 12.35 -32.73
CA GLN A 27 13.13 11.95 -31.35
C GLN A 27 12.31 10.67 -31.10
N ILE A 28 13.00 9.58 -30.80
CA ILE A 28 12.38 8.35 -30.31
C ILE A 28 11.73 8.70 -28.97
N ASN A 29 10.40 8.66 -28.90
CA ASN A 29 9.68 8.87 -27.65
C ASN A 29 9.94 7.69 -26.72
N LEU A 30 10.36 7.95 -25.48
CA LEU A 30 10.37 6.95 -24.41
C LEU A 30 8.94 6.46 -24.10
N HIS A 31 7.96 7.35 -24.28
CA HIS A 31 6.54 7.05 -24.13
C HIS A 31 5.68 8.05 -24.91
N HIS A 32 4.54 7.58 -25.42
CA HIS A 32 3.56 8.40 -26.10
C HIS A 32 2.15 7.88 -25.78
N SER A 33 1.31 8.73 -25.18
CA SER A 33 -0.12 8.52 -24.98
C SER A 33 -0.92 9.71 -25.51
N GLN A 34 -2.24 9.66 -25.38
CA GLN A 34 -3.10 10.81 -25.70
C GLN A 34 -2.82 11.98 -24.75
N GLU A 35 -2.47 11.69 -23.50
CA GLU A 35 -2.36 12.66 -22.42
C GLU A 35 -0.97 13.31 -22.35
N TYR A 36 0.12 12.58 -22.61
CA TYR A 36 1.48 13.11 -22.54
C TYR A 36 2.50 12.33 -23.37
N LYS A 37 3.67 12.95 -23.57
CA LYS A 37 4.84 12.37 -24.22
C LYS A 37 6.06 12.49 -23.32
N VAL A 38 6.91 11.46 -23.34
CA VAL A 38 8.22 11.46 -22.68
C VAL A 38 9.28 11.27 -23.75
N PHE A 39 10.25 12.17 -23.77
CA PHE A 39 11.40 12.22 -24.66
C PHE A 39 12.69 11.92 -23.87
N PRO A 40 13.81 11.63 -24.53
CA PRO A 40 15.10 11.42 -23.87
C PRO A 40 15.54 12.55 -22.92
N ASP A 41 15.15 13.79 -23.19
CA ASP A 41 15.52 14.99 -22.45
C ASP A 41 14.32 15.78 -21.90
N ALA A 42 13.07 15.39 -22.18
CA ALA A 42 11.90 16.23 -21.89
C ALA A 42 10.60 15.44 -21.64
N VAL A 43 9.61 16.14 -21.08
CA VAL A 43 8.23 15.68 -20.91
C VAL A 43 7.31 16.77 -21.47
N LYS A 44 6.25 16.38 -22.19
CA LYS A 44 5.20 17.30 -22.67
C LYS A 44 3.81 16.78 -22.33
N GLN A 45 2.97 17.63 -21.74
CA GLN A 45 1.56 17.37 -21.44
C GLN A 45 0.72 18.60 -21.81
N GLY A 46 0.04 18.55 -22.95
CA GLY A 46 -0.67 19.73 -23.48
C GLY A 46 0.27 20.92 -23.62
N ASP A 47 -0.07 22.03 -22.94
CA ASP A 47 0.71 23.27 -22.86
C ASP A 47 1.86 23.21 -21.84
N PHE A 48 1.90 22.17 -20.99
CA PHE A 48 2.95 22.00 -20.00
C PHE A 48 4.14 21.23 -20.56
N TYR A 49 5.34 21.63 -20.17
CA TYR A 49 6.58 20.95 -20.52
C TYR A 49 7.57 20.97 -19.35
N ALA A 50 8.43 19.96 -19.32
CA ALA A 50 9.65 19.95 -18.53
C ALA A 50 10.82 19.48 -19.40
N LYS A 51 12.03 19.99 -19.14
CA LYS A 51 13.23 19.65 -19.89
C LYS A 51 14.45 19.58 -18.99
N ALA A 52 15.23 18.52 -19.13
CA ALA A 52 16.55 18.39 -18.51
C ALA A 52 17.59 19.09 -19.40
N LEU A 53 18.18 20.17 -18.87
CA LEU A 53 19.24 20.93 -19.56
C LEU A 53 20.63 20.37 -19.27
N SER A 54 20.77 19.68 -18.13
CA SER A 54 21.93 18.88 -17.72
C SER A 54 21.47 17.79 -16.76
N ALA A 55 22.36 16.90 -16.31
CA ALA A 55 22.05 15.99 -15.21
C ALA A 55 21.81 16.70 -13.86
N THR A 56 22.05 18.01 -13.78
CA THR A 56 21.98 18.83 -12.56
C THR A 56 21.05 20.03 -12.70
N HIS A 57 20.28 20.11 -13.80
CA HIS A 57 19.38 21.23 -14.08
C HIS A 57 18.16 20.78 -14.87
N LEU A 58 16.97 20.94 -14.25
CA LEU A 58 15.66 20.76 -14.87
C LEU A 58 14.93 22.10 -14.94
N ILE A 59 14.17 22.31 -16.01
CA ILE A 59 13.19 23.38 -16.11
C ILE A 59 11.79 22.81 -16.32
N SER A 60 10.78 23.52 -15.84
CA SER A 60 9.37 23.19 -16.06
C SER A 60 8.52 24.45 -16.06
N ASN A 61 7.46 24.50 -16.88
CA ASN A 61 6.46 25.56 -16.79
C ASN A 61 5.20 25.11 -16.03
N TYR A 62 5.23 23.97 -15.35
CA TYR A 62 4.09 23.47 -14.59
C TYR A 62 3.86 24.35 -13.34
N PRO A 63 2.71 25.01 -13.18
CA PRO A 63 2.48 25.89 -12.05
C PRO A 63 2.51 25.12 -10.72
N THR A 64 3.48 25.42 -9.85
CA THR A 64 3.65 24.68 -8.57
C THR A 64 2.81 25.23 -7.42
N ASP A 65 2.42 26.50 -7.48
CA ASP A 65 1.55 27.18 -6.52
C ASP A 65 0.61 28.18 -7.24
N SER A 66 -0.11 29.02 -6.48
CA SER A 66 -1.04 30.02 -7.02
C SER A 66 -0.37 31.27 -7.58
N THR A 67 0.92 31.48 -7.31
CA THR A 67 1.70 32.63 -7.78
C THR A 67 2.38 32.37 -9.13
N LYS A 68 2.43 31.10 -9.56
CA LYS A 68 3.03 30.67 -10.83
C LYS A 68 1.97 30.40 -11.89
N THR A 69 2.35 30.64 -13.14
CA THR A 69 1.53 30.44 -14.33
C THR A 69 2.28 29.61 -15.37
N LYS A 70 1.59 29.18 -16.43
CA LYS A 70 2.23 28.42 -17.54
C LYS A 70 3.26 29.22 -18.35
N ASN A 71 3.32 30.54 -18.14
CA ASN A 71 4.28 31.44 -18.77
C ASN A 71 5.58 31.57 -17.95
N ASP A 72 5.56 31.15 -16.69
CA ASP A 72 6.75 31.14 -15.85
C ASP A 72 7.59 29.89 -16.13
N THR A 73 8.91 30.04 -16.12
CA THR A 73 9.84 28.89 -16.14
C THR A 73 10.38 28.69 -14.73
N LEU A 74 10.09 27.52 -14.16
CA LEU A 74 10.61 27.05 -12.89
C LEU A 74 11.89 26.27 -13.12
N HIS A 75 12.77 26.31 -12.13
CA HIS A 75 14.10 25.72 -12.20
C HIS A 75 14.33 24.83 -10.99
N TRP A 76 14.83 23.62 -11.24
CA TRP A 76 15.53 22.82 -10.24
C TRP A 76 17.01 22.79 -10.61
N HIS A 77 17.87 23.10 -9.66
CA HIS A 77 19.32 22.98 -9.76
C HIS A 77 19.81 22.10 -8.62
N LEU A 78 20.72 21.17 -8.91
CA LEU A 78 21.38 20.39 -7.86
C LEU A 78 22.19 21.32 -6.94
N THR A 79 21.86 21.35 -5.65
CA THR A 79 22.53 22.19 -4.65
C THR A 79 23.22 21.39 -3.55
N LYS A 80 22.78 20.15 -3.28
CA LYS A 80 23.38 19.27 -2.26
C LYS A 80 24.51 18.42 -2.82
N ASP A 81 25.50 18.13 -1.97
CA ASP A 81 26.55 17.17 -2.29
C ASP A 81 26.01 15.73 -2.20
N ILE A 82 25.85 15.12 -3.38
CA ILE A 82 25.41 13.74 -3.54
C ILE A 82 26.56 12.80 -3.94
N SER A 83 27.82 13.26 -3.88
CA SER A 83 28.99 12.52 -4.38
C SER A 83 29.26 11.19 -3.65
N HIS A 84 28.76 11.04 -2.43
CA HIS A 84 28.88 9.84 -1.61
C HIS A 84 27.88 8.73 -1.99
N TYR A 85 26.87 9.06 -2.81
CA TYR A 85 25.93 8.10 -3.38
C TYR A 85 26.48 7.40 -4.63
N PRO A 86 25.89 6.27 -5.06
CA PRO A 86 26.15 5.72 -6.38
C PRO A 86 25.80 6.73 -7.47
N LYS A 87 26.59 6.81 -8.53
CA LYS A 87 26.32 7.72 -9.66
C LYS A 87 25.67 6.94 -10.78
N PHE A 88 24.57 7.47 -11.32
CA PHE A 88 23.90 6.92 -12.50
C PHE A 88 24.16 7.80 -13.71
N ASP A 89 24.42 7.17 -14.86
CA ASP A 89 24.60 7.84 -16.13
C ASP A 89 23.95 7.05 -17.28
N SER A 90 23.37 7.78 -18.22
CA SER A 90 22.79 7.26 -19.44
C SER A 90 22.73 8.36 -20.50
N HIS A 91 22.43 7.99 -21.74
CA HIS A 91 22.15 8.97 -22.80
C HIS A 91 20.76 9.64 -22.65
N PHE A 92 19.93 9.21 -21.70
CA PHE A 92 18.64 9.82 -21.38
C PHE A 92 18.81 10.90 -20.30
N GLN A 93 19.03 12.13 -20.74
CA GLN A 93 19.28 13.27 -19.87
C GLN A 93 18.19 13.48 -18.82
N ILE A 94 16.92 13.17 -19.15
CA ILE A 94 15.81 13.24 -18.21
C ILE A 94 15.97 12.26 -17.04
N LEU A 95 16.47 11.04 -17.29
CA LEU A 95 16.69 10.06 -16.22
C LEU A 95 17.85 10.47 -15.32
N ASN A 96 18.94 10.99 -15.91
CA ASN A 96 20.11 11.43 -15.14
C ASN A 96 19.72 12.56 -14.18
N ALA A 97 18.94 13.54 -14.66
CA ALA A 97 18.48 14.66 -13.85
C ALA A 97 17.51 14.23 -12.74
N LEU A 98 16.55 13.37 -13.05
CA LEU A 98 15.60 12.86 -12.05
C LEU A 98 16.27 11.98 -10.99
N TYR A 99 17.27 11.19 -11.36
CA TYR A 99 18.07 10.42 -10.39
C TYR A 99 18.80 11.34 -9.41
N ASN A 100 19.48 12.37 -9.92
CA ASN A 100 20.19 13.34 -9.07
C ASN A 100 19.24 14.16 -8.20
N MET A 101 18.07 14.58 -8.73
CA MET A 101 17.02 15.24 -7.96
C MET A 101 16.51 14.35 -6.83
N SER A 102 16.26 13.06 -7.10
CA SER A 102 15.83 12.12 -6.06
C SER A 102 16.90 11.89 -4.98
N LEU A 103 18.19 11.83 -5.34
CA LEU A 103 19.27 11.75 -4.34
C LEU A 103 19.41 13.04 -3.52
N GLU A 104 19.26 14.20 -4.15
CA GLU A 104 19.24 15.48 -3.42
C GLU A 104 18.06 15.55 -2.45
N GLU A 105 16.86 15.20 -2.89
CA GLU A 105 15.68 15.18 -2.03
C GLU A 105 15.81 14.17 -0.89
N LEU A 106 16.48 13.03 -1.13
CA LEU A 106 16.81 12.07 -0.10
C LEU A 106 17.75 12.69 0.96
N GLU A 107 18.79 13.40 0.52
CA GLU A 107 19.72 14.11 1.40
C GLU A 107 19.00 15.20 2.21
N MET A 108 18.09 15.94 1.58
CA MET A 108 17.27 16.96 2.24
C MET A 108 16.28 16.39 3.27
N ASN A 109 15.96 15.09 3.18
CA ASN A 109 15.12 14.39 4.14
C ASN A 109 15.90 13.81 5.32
N ILE A 110 17.23 13.89 5.33
CA ILE A 110 18.01 13.49 6.51
C ILE A 110 18.00 14.63 7.52
N ASN A 111 17.40 14.39 8.68
CA ASN A 111 17.35 15.38 9.75
C ASN A 111 18.60 15.38 10.63
N GLN A 112 18.65 16.30 11.59
CA GLN A 112 19.82 16.50 12.48
C GLN A 112 20.15 15.25 13.32
N ASP A 113 19.16 14.40 13.60
CA ASP A 113 19.35 13.13 14.30
C ASP A 113 19.78 12.00 13.37
N SER A 114 20.16 12.29 12.11
CA SER A 114 20.46 11.27 11.09
C SER A 114 19.32 10.25 10.95
N LEU A 115 18.08 10.73 10.98
CA LEU A 115 16.88 9.97 10.69
C LEU A 115 16.25 10.53 9.41
N PHE A 116 15.49 9.71 8.71
CA PHE A 116 14.70 10.19 7.58
C PHE A 116 13.41 10.86 8.05
N ASP A 117 13.25 12.13 7.71
CA ASP A 117 11.94 12.75 7.59
C ASP A 117 11.19 12.10 6.40
N THR A 118 9.86 12.10 6.47
CA THR A 118 8.99 11.44 5.49
C THR A 118 8.56 12.35 4.34
N GLY A 119 8.84 13.64 4.46
CA GLY A 119 8.77 14.62 3.38
C GLY A 119 8.94 16.04 3.90
N GLU A 120 8.76 17.02 3.01
CA GLU A 120 8.76 18.45 3.38
C GLU A 120 7.77 18.79 4.50
N LYS A 121 6.51 18.32 4.36
CA LYS A 121 5.45 18.58 5.34
C LYS A 121 5.40 17.52 6.45
N TRP A 122 6.02 16.37 6.22
CA TRP A 122 5.97 15.22 7.12
C TRP A 122 7.32 15.06 7.83
N LYS A 123 7.50 15.80 8.92
CA LYS A 123 8.70 15.71 9.76
C LYS A 123 8.67 14.45 10.63
N GLY A 124 9.85 13.86 10.85
CA GLY A 124 10.01 12.66 11.65
C GLY A 124 9.74 11.34 10.91
N VAL A 125 9.98 10.24 11.61
CA VAL A 125 9.96 8.88 11.06
C VAL A 125 8.58 8.25 11.27
N TRP A 126 8.01 7.74 10.19
CA TRP A 126 6.80 6.91 10.20
C TRP A 126 7.19 5.49 9.77
N THR A 127 6.70 4.49 10.50
CA THR A 127 7.09 3.08 10.38
C THR A 127 6.90 2.55 8.96
N ARG A 128 5.75 2.79 8.34
CA ARG A 128 5.48 2.29 6.99
C ARG A 128 6.34 3.01 5.97
N ASP A 129 6.51 4.31 6.20
CA ASP A 129 7.20 5.19 5.27
C ASP A 129 8.65 4.86 5.10
N ILE A 130 9.35 4.74 6.22
CA ILE A 130 10.72 4.27 6.18
C ILE A 130 10.77 2.85 5.60
N SER A 131 9.83 1.98 5.95
CA SER A 131 9.90 0.56 5.56
C SER A 131 9.75 0.36 4.05
N TYR A 132 8.71 0.90 3.43
CA TYR A 132 8.52 0.80 1.98
C TYR A 132 9.66 1.47 1.22
N SER A 133 10.15 2.61 1.70
CA SER A 133 11.27 3.33 1.07
C SER A 133 12.58 2.54 1.13
N VAL A 134 12.87 1.88 2.27
CA VAL A 134 14.03 0.98 2.43
C VAL A 134 13.98 -0.18 1.46
N ILE A 135 12.81 -0.79 1.29
CA ILE A 135 12.62 -1.89 0.35
C ILE A 135 12.83 -1.41 -1.09
N LEU A 136 12.34 -0.23 -1.44
CA LEU A 136 12.48 0.31 -2.80
C LEU A 136 13.93 0.69 -3.14
N ALA A 137 14.61 1.44 -2.27
CA ALA A 137 15.95 1.97 -2.56
C ALA A 137 16.86 2.19 -1.34
N LEU A 138 16.33 2.54 -0.16
CA LEU A 138 17.20 3.06 0.91
C LEU A 138 18.13 2.01 1.54
N ALA A 139 17.82 0.71 1.41
CA ALA A 139 18.69 -0.37 1.86
C ALA A 139 20.04 -0.39 1.13
N ILE A 140 20.10 0.08 -0.12
CA ILE A 140 21.35 0.10 -0.92
C ILE A 140 22.01 1.49 -0.94
N THR A 141 21.25 2.57 -0.77
CA THR A 141 21.81 3.94 -0.77
C THR A 141 22.25 4.40 0.62
N ASN A 142 21.47 4.13 1.68
CA ASN A 142 21.72 4.61 3.04
C ASN A 142 21.37 3.56 4.12
N PRO A 143 22.05 2.40 4.16
CA PRO A 143 21.70 1.33 5.09
C PRO A 143 21.78 1.75 6.57
N GLU A 144 22.76 2.57 6.97
CA GLU A 144 22.92 2.93 8.38
C GLU A 144 21.83 3.89 8.90
N ILE A 145 21.50 4.92 8.12
CA ILE A 145 20.39 5.84 8.43
C ILE A 145 19.06 5.08 8.42
N SER A 146 18.92 4.10 7.50
CA SER A 146 17.77 3.21 7.45
C SER A 146 17.64 2.36 8.72
N LYS A 147 18.73 1.73 9.20
CA LYS A 147 18.74 1.00 10.48
C LYS A 147 18.34 1.91 11.65
N LYS A 148 18.90 3.12 11.72
CA LYS A 148 18.59 4.08 12.79
C LYS A 148 17.12 4.50 12.78
N SER A 149 16.59 4.81 11.60
CA SER A 149 15.19 5.19 11.38
C SER A 149 14.24 4.05 11.71
N LEU A 150 14.54 2.82 11.29
CA LEU A 150 13.75 1.64 11.68
C LEU A 150 13.75 1.41 13.20
N LEU A 151 14.90 1.55 13.86
CA LEU A 151 15.00 1.38 15.32
C LEU A 151 14.29 2.50 16.10
N HIS A 152 14.18 3.70 15.54
CA HIS A 152 13.37 4.78 16.12
C HIS A 152 11.89 4.37 16.25
N LYS A 153 11.43 3.41 15.43
CA LYS A 153 10.08 2.86 15.45
C LYS A 153 9.96 1.56 16.25
N VAL A 154 10.86 1.33 17.20
CA VAL A 154 10.84 0.16 18.09
C VAL A 154 10.78 0.61 19.55
N LYS A 155 9.85 0.03 20.30
CA LYS A 155 9.72 0.25 21.75
C LYS A 155 9.44 -1.07 22.46
N ASN A 156 10.12 -1.28 23.58
CA ASN A 156 10.06 -2.54 24.34
C ASN A 156 10.33 -3.79 23.49
N GLY A 157 11.18 -3.67 22.46
CA GLY A 157 11.50 -4.74 21.52
C GLY A 157 10.36 -5.12 20.57
N ARG A 158 9.37 -4.25 20.38
CA ARG A 158 8.29 -4.43 19.40
C ARG A 158 8.20 -3.24 18.46
N ILE A 159 7.73 -3.49 17.24
CA ILE A 159 7.53 -2.47 16.21
C ILE A 159 6.32 -1.62 16.59
N ILE A 160 6.42 -0.31 16.42
CA ILE A 160 5.35 0.66 16.68
C ILE A 160 4.47 0.81 15.44
N GLN A 161 3.15 0.83 15.64
CA GLN A 161 2.19 1.28 14.64
C GLN A 161 2.09 2.81 14.73
N ASP A 162 2.09 3.52 13.61
CA ASP A 162 1.84 4.98 13.60
C ASP A 162 0.37 5.30 13.85
N THR A 163 0.05 6.56 14.12
CA THR A 163 -1.32 7.03 14.35
C THR A 163 -2.21 6.80 13.13
N GLY A 164 -3.50 6.57 13.35
CA GLY A 164 -4.46 6.24 12.29
C GLY A 164 -5.84 5.91 12.86
N THR A 165 -6.68 5.24 12.06
CA THR A 165 -8.08 4.95 12.40
C THR A 165 -8.28 4.37 13.81
N GLY A 166 -9.06 5.05 14.63
CA GLY A 166 -9.53 4.57 15.94
C GLY A 166 -8.44 4.32 16.99
N GLY A 167 -7.28 5.00 16.88
CA GLY A 167 -6.13 4.78 17.74
C GLY A 167 -5.17 3.71 17.20
N SER A 168 -5.27 3.43 15.91
CA SER A 168 -4.39 2.62 15.07
C SER A 168 -4.21 1.18 15.51
N TRP A 169 -3.19 0.80 16.30
CA TRP A 169 -3.04 -0.62 16.66
C TRP A 169 -4.08 -1.04 17.72
N PRO A 170 -4.85 -2.12 17.51
CA PRO A 170 -4.70 -3.16 16.47
C PRO A 170 -5.66 -3.06 15.27
N ILE A 171 -6.38 -1.95 15.11
CA ILE A 171 -7.19 -1.67 13.90
C ILE A 171 -6.31 -1.78 12.64
N SER A 172 -5.11 -1.20 12.70
CA SER A 172 -4.06 -1.32 11.70
C SER A 172 -2.90 -2.15 12.27
N SER A 173 -2.36 -3.06 11.47
CA SER A 173 -1.26 -3.95 11.85
C SER A 173 -0.17 -4.08 10.78
N ASP A 174 -0.23 -3.21 9.78
CA ASP A 174 0.67 -3.19 8.63
C ASP A 174 2.08 -2.66 8.97
N ARG A 175 2.34 -2.17 10.19
CA ARG A 175 3.70 -1.93 10.70
C ARG A 175 4.65 -3.11 10.51
N MET A 176 4.12 -4.32 10.37
CA MET A 176 4.90 -5.52 10.13
C MET A 176 5.68 -5.50 8.80
N ILE A 177 5.41 -4.56 7.89
CA ILE A 177 6.26 -4.31 6.72
C ILE A 177 7.71 -3.94 7.10
N TRP A 178 7.92 -3.42 8.31
CA TRP A 178 9.23 -3.23 8.94
C TRP A 178 10.10 -4.47 8.86
N SER A 179 9.52 -5.67 8.96
CA SER A 179 10.24 -6.94 8.82
C SER A 179 10.92 -7.08 7.46
N THR A 180 10.26 -6.64 6.39
CA THR A 180 10.76 -6.71 5.02
C THR A 180 11.86 -5.69 4.79
N ALA A 181 11.70 -4.47 5.30
CA ALA A 181 12.75 -3.46 5.28
C ALA A 181 14.01 -3.92 6.04
N ALA A 182 13.85 -4.47 7.24
CA ALA A 182 14.96 -4.96 8.04
C ALA A 182 15.67 -6.13 7.38
N TRP A 183 14.93 -7.02 6.72
CA TRP A 183 15.50 -8.10 5.92
C TRP A 183 16.28 -7.55 4.72
N GLU A 184 15.73 -6.60 3.98
CA GLU A 184 16.39 -6.00 2.82
C GLU A 184 17.75 -5.38 3.18
N ILE A 185 17.83 -4.68 4.33
CA ILE A 185 19.10 -4.14 4.85
C ILE A 185 20.10 -5.27 5.14
N TYR A 186 19.67 -6.39 5.72
CA TYR A 186 20.56 -7.53 5.92
C TYR A 186 21.06 -8.10 4.59
N LEU A 187 20.18 -8.24 3.60
CA LEU A 187 20.56 -8.77 2.29
C LEU A 187 21.60 -7.88 1.58
N SER A 188 21.44 -6.55 1.66
CA SER A 188 22.35 -5.58 1.04
C SER A 188 23.68 -5.39 1.78
N THR A 189 23.69 -5.52 3.12
CA THR A 189 24.88 -5.24 3.96
C THR A 189 25.61 -6.50 4.44
N GLY A 190 24.92 -7.64 4.57
CA GLY A 190 25.45 -8.84 5.23
C GLY A 190 25.60 -8.73 6.75
N ASP A 191 25.06 -7.68 7.39
CA ASP A 191 25.26 -7.40 8.81
C ASP A 191 24.55 -8.42 9.72
N LYS A 192 25.35 -9.34 10.28
CA LYS A 192 24.87 -10.41 11.17
C LYS A 192 24.40 -9.90 12.54
N GLN A 193 24.90 -8.76 13.01
CA GLN A 193 24.44 -8.17 14.28
C GLN A 193 23.05 -7.56 14.10
N TRP A 194 22.86 -6.83 13.00
CA TRP A 194 21.55 -6.34 12.58
C TRP A 194 20.54 -7.47 12.44
N LEU A 195 20.91 -8.56 11.75
CA LEU A 195 20.05 -9.75 11.58
C LEU A 195 19.53 -10.28 12.93
N LYS A 196 20.42 -10.50 13.91
CA LYS A 196 20.06 -11.01 15.25
C LYS A 196 19.10 -10.06 15.96
N LYS A 197 19.39 -8.75 15.93
CA LYS A 197 18.55 -7.73 16.56
C LYS A 197 17.17 -7.66 15.92
N ALA A 198 17.13 -7.56 14.59
CA ALA A 198 15.90 -7.51 13.82
C ALA A 198 15.02 -8.75 14.04
N TYR A 199 15.60 -9.96 14.02
CA TYR A 199 14.88 -11.20 14.30
C TYR A 199 14.15 -11.16 15.66
N SER A 200 14.81 -10.69 16.71
CA SER A 200 14.20 -10.62 18.05
C SER A 200 12.98 -9.69 18.10
N ILE A 201 13.07 -8.55 17.41
CA ILE A 201 12.02 -7.52 17.34
C ILE A 201 10.84 -8.02 16.50
N ILE A 202 11.13 -8.61 15.34
CA ILE A 202 10.12 -9.16 14.42
C ILE A 202 9.38 -10.30 15.08
N LYS A 203 10.10 -11.23 15.73
CA LYS A 203 9.50 -12.35 16.47
C LYS A 203 8.53 -11.86 17.54
N LYS A 204 8.95 -10.92 18.39
CA LYS A 204 8.13 -10.41 19.48
C LYS A 204 6.87 -9.68 18.98
N SER A 205 6.98 -8.95 17.88
CA SER A 205 5.86 -8.26 17.24
C SER A 205 4.88 -9.23 16.58
N THR A 206 5.41 -10.22 15.85
CA THR A 206 4.63 -11.29 15.20
C THR A 206 3.83 -12.09 16.23
N GLU A 207 4.46 -12.51 17.32
CA GLU A 207 3.79 -13.24 18.41
C GLU A 207 2.69 -12.41 19.08
N THR A 208 2.84 -11.08 19.09
CA THR A 208 1.78 -10.19 19.60
C THR A 208 0.60 -10.17 18.63
N ASP A 209 0.85 -9.95 17.34
CA ASP A 209 -0.21 -9.87 16.33
C ASP A 209 -0.92 -11.22 16.10
N LEU A 210 -0.21 -12.36 16.23
CA LEU A 210 -0.83 -13.68 16.17
C LEU A 210 -1.87 -13.94 17.27
N ASN A 211 -1.79 -13.23 18.40
CA ASN A 211 -2.81 -13.33 19.44
C ASN A 211 -3.96 -12.32 19.26
N VAL A 212 -3.70 -11.20 18.59
CA VAL A 212 -4.62 -10.04 18.57
C VAL A 212 -5.39 -9.89 17.25
N VAL A 213 -4.74 -10.15 16.11
CA VAL A 213 -5.32 -9.91 14.78
C VAL A 213 -5.41 -11.17 13.91
N TRP A 214 -4.79 -12.28 14.29
CA TRP A 214 -4.99 -13.55 13.55
C TRP A 214 -6.38 -14.14 13.82
N ASP A 215 -7.15 -14.40 12.77
CA ASP A 215 -8.42 -15.10 12.86
C ASP A 215 -8.23 -16.59 12.53
N TYR A 216 -8.47 -17.45 13.53
CA TYR A 216 -8.29 -18.90 13.40
C TYR A 216 -9.34 -19.58 12.51
N ASN A 217 -10.50 -18.97 12.28
CA ASN A 217 -11.54 -19.54 11.42
C ASN A 217 -11.30 -19.16 9.95
N GLU A 218 -10.92 -17.90 9.73
CA GLU A 218 -10.66 -17.40 8.39
C GLU A 218 -9.23 -17.70 7.93
N HIS A 219 -8.31 -18.02 8.84
CA HIS A 219 -6.88 -18.13 8.55
C HIS A 219 -6.33 -16.89 7.82
N LEU A 220 -6.80 -15.73 8.26
CA LEU A 220 -6.48 -14.41 7.74
C LEU A 220 -6.19 -13.45 8.90
N PHE A 221 -5.45 -12.39 8.62
CA PHE A 221 -5.20 -11.30 9.56
C PHE A 221 -6.27 -10.22 9.44
N LYS A 222 -6.90 -9.89 10.56
CA LYS A 222 -7.83 -8.78 10.73
C LYS A 222 -7.15 -7.42 10.55
N GLY A 223 -7.90 -6.45 10.04
CA GLY A 223 -7.55 -5.04 10.10
C GLY A 223 -7.55 -4.29 8.77
N GLU A 224 -7.17 -3.03 8.91
CA GLU A 224 -7.10 -2.01 7.88
C GLU A 224 -6.12 -2.38 6.76
N SER A 225 -6.36 -1.83 5.57
CA SER A 225 -5.45 -1.90 4.44
C SER A 225 -4.20 -1.09 4.72
N SER A 226 -3.05 -1.56 4.23
CA SER A 226 -1.84 -0.79 4.35
C SER A 226 -1.92 0.53 3.61
N PHE A 227 -1.33 1.58 4.19
CA PHE A 227 -1.30 3.00 3.79
C PHE A 227 -2.65 3.71 3.62
N LEU A 228 -3.73 2.98 3.34
CA LEU A 228 -5.10 3.49 3.12
C LEU A 228 -5.82 3.78 4.46
N ASP A 229 -5.15 4.48 5.36
CA ASP A 229 -5.51 4.67 6.77
C ASP A 229 -6.45 5.85 7.06
N TRP A 230 -6.91 6.54 6.00
CA TRP A 230 -8.01 7.48 6.10
C TRP A 230 -9.28 6.73 5.71
N ARG A 231 -9.98 6.19 6.73
CA ARG A 231 -11.20 5.40 6.56
C ARG A 231 -12.16 5.99 5.54
N GLU A 232 -12.44 7.29 5.64
CA GLU A 232 -13.39 8.00 4.77
C GLU A 232 -12.98 7.97 3.30
N GLN A 233 -11.72 7.72 2.99
CA GLN A 233 -11.19 7.68 1.62
C GLN A 233 -11.23 6.28 0.98
N SER A 234 -11.37 5.21 1.77
CA SER A 234 -11.08 3.85 1.28
C SER A 234 -12.17 2.82 1.63
N TYR A 235 -13.01 3.12 2.62
CA TYR A 235 -14.03 2.22 3.16
C TYR A 235 -15.44 2.81 3.01
N PRO A 236 -16.49 1.97 3.06
CA PRO A 236 -17.87 2.42 3.20
C PRO A 236 -18.04 3.38 4.38
N LYS A 237 -18.77 4.48 4.20
CA LYS A 237 -18.97 5.51 5.26
C LYS A 237 -19.54 4.96 6.57
N TRP A 238 -20.33 3.88 6.51
CA TRP A 238 -20.95 3.26 7.68
C TRP A 238 -19.97 2.39 8.50
N MET A 239 -18.86 1.94 7.91
CA MET A 239 -17.86 1.19 8.66
C MET A 239 -17.13 2.16 9.59
N ASP A 240 -17.10 1.86 10.88
CA ASP A 240 -16.24 2.54 11.85
C ASP A 240 -14.98 1.70 12.14
N ALA A 241 -14.16 2.13 13.12
CA ALA A 241 -12.89 1.48 13.43
C ALA A 241 -13.04 0.01 13.86
N LYS A 242 -14.11 -0.40 14.57
CA LYS A 242 -14.30 -1.82 14.94
C LYS A 242 -14.67 -2.68 13.73
N ASP A 243 -15.34 -2.10 12.74
CA ASP A 243 -15.75 -2.79 11.52
C ASP A 243 -14.53 -2.99 10.62
N ILE A 244 -13.64 -1.98 10.53
CA ILE A 244 -12.34 -2.11 9.85
C ILE A 244 -11.45 -3.14 10.55
N TYR A 245 -11.36 -3.10 11.89
CA TYR A 245 -10.65 -4.14 12.63
C TYR A 245 -11.17 -5.54 12.28
N SER A 246 -12.48 -5.69 12.10
CA SER A 246 -13.09 -7.00 11.79
C SER A 246 -12.97 -7.40 10.31
N ALA A 247 -12.50 -6.51 9.43
CA ALA A 247 -12.30 -6.77 8.01
C ALA A 247 -10.94 -7.45 7.73
N PHE A 248 -10.77 -7.93 6.50
CA PHE A 248 -9.53 -8.56 6.03
C PHE A 248 -9.06 -7.86 4.76
N SER A 249 -7.97 -7.10 4.83
CA SER A 249 -7.45 -6.30 3.71
C SER A 249 -6.26 -6.98 3.02
N LEU A 250 -6.20 -6.93 1.68
CA LEU A 250 -5.25 -7.70 0.85
C LEU A 250 -3.79 -7.34 1.14
N SER A 251 -3.45 -6.05 1.11
CA SER A 251 -2.10 -5.56 1.40
C SER A 251 -1.61 -6.01 2.78
N THR A 252 -2.47 -5.94 3.80
CA THR A 252 -2.18 -6.43 5.15
C THR A 252 -1.95 -7.94 5.21
N GLN A 253 -2.69 -8.73 4.42
CA GLN A 253 -2.40 -10.16 4.29
C GLN A 253 -1.01 -10.39 3.69
N ALA A 254 -0.66 -9.66 2.63
CA ALA A 254 0.63 -9.80 1.95
C ALA A 254 1.80 -9.41 2.88
N VAL A 255 1.63 -8.35 3.66
CA VAL A 255 2.60 -7.90 4.67
C VAL A 255 2.82 -8.97 5.73
N HIS A 256 1.75 -9.52 6.32
CA HIS A 256 1.89 -10.56 7.36
C HIS A 256 2.43 -11.88 6.80
N TYR A 257 2.07 -12.25 5.57
CA TYR A 257 2.66 -13.40 4.89
C TYR A 257 4.17 -13.23 4.76
N GLN A 258 4.62 -12.11 4.21
CA GLN A 258 6.05 -11.87 3.99
C GLN A 258 6.81 -11.81 5.31
N ASN A 259 6.22 -11.20 6.34
CA ASN A 259 6.77 -11.20 7.69
C ASN A 259 7.02 -12.63 8.21
N LEU A 260 6.05 -13.54 8.07
CA LEU A 260 6.20 -14.94 8.50
C LEU A 260 7.26 -15.70 7.69
N ILE A 261 7.37 -15.42 6.39
CA ILE A 261 8.42 -15.99 5.54
C ILE A 261 9.80 -15.50 5.99
N ILE A 262 9.96 -14.19 6.21
CA ILE A 262 11.22 -13.58 6.65
C ILE A 262 11.62 -14.09 8.02
N LEU A 263 10.69 -14.13 8.97
CA LEU A 263 10.95 -14.65 10.31
C LEU A 263 11.43 -16.11 10.24
N SER A 264 10.87 -16.90 9.33
CA SER A 264 11.34 -18.26 9.06
C SER A 264 12.74 -18.31 8.45
N LYS A 265 13.04 -17.43 7.49
CA LYS A 265 14.37 -17.36 6.85
C LYS A 265 15.45 -16.92 7.85
N MET A 266 15.21 -15.83 8.57
CA MET A 266 16.08 -15.34 9.63
C MET A 266 16.29 -16.40 10.71
N GLY A 267 15.21 -17.05 11.15
CA GLY A 267 15.28 -18.12 12.14
C GLY A 267 16.15 -19.29 11.70
N LYS A 268 16.07 -19.73 10.43
CA LYS A 268 16.95 -20.77 9.88
C LYS A 268 18.42 -20.36 9.91
N ILE A 269 18.75 -19.14 9.45
CA ILE A 269 20.13 -18.63 9.48
C ILE A 269 20.68 -18.56 10.91
N LEU A 270 19.81 -18.28 11.88
CA LEU A 270 20.15 -18.17 13.30
C LEU A 270 19.96 -19.48 14.09
N ASN A 271 19.64 -20.58 13.43
CA ASN A 271 19.39 -21.90 14.06
C ASN A 271 18.26 -21.90 15.12
N HIS A 272 17.14 -21.24 14.85
CA HIS A 272 15.93 -21.25 15.67
C HIS A 272 14.81 -22.12 15.06
N ASP A 273 13.87 -22.57 15.90
CA ASP A 273 12.65 -23.22 15.41
C ASP A 273 11.75 -22.23 14.65
N THR A 274 11.27 -22.68 13.50
CA THR A 274 10.48 -21.89 12.55
C THR A 274 9.21 -22.61 12.10
N GLN A 275 8.92 -23.82 12.60
CA GLN A 275 7.80 -24.65 12.13
C GLN A 275 6.45 -23.92 12.26
N LYS A 276 6.22 -23.24 13.39
CA LYS A 276 5.02 -22.44 13.63
C LYS A 276 4.76 -21.42 12.51
N TYR A 277 5.76 -20.60 12.17
CA TYR A 277 5.60 -19.54 11.17
C TYR A 277 5.48 -20.10 9.75
N GLN A 278 6.16 -21.21 9.45
CA GLN A 278 6.00 -21.92 8.19
C GLN A 278 4.58 -22.51 8.02
N HIS A 279 4.00 -23.05 9.10
CA HIS A 279 2.63 -23.56 9.06
C HIS A 279 1.61 -22.45 8.82
N ILE A 280 1.71 -21.34 9.59
CA ILE A 280 0.79 -20.21 9.46
C ILE A 280 0.92 -19.53 8.10
N SER A 281 2.15 -19.32 7.58
CA SER A 281 2.34 -18.73 6.25
C SER A 281 1.76 -19.58 5.13
N LYS A 282 1.84 -20.92 5.22
CA LYS A 282 1.17 -21.82 4.26
C LYS A 282 -0.35 -21.69 4.31
N ALA A 283 -0.93 -21.70 5.51
CA ALA A 283 -2.38 -21.52 5.70
C ALA A 283 -2.87 -20.15 5.20
N LEU A 284 -2.09 -19.09 5.47
CA LEU A 284 -2.39 -17.74 5.01
C LEU A 284 -2.30 -17.64 3.48
N LYS A 285 -1.22 -18.12 2.84
CA LYS A 285 -1.10 -18.09 1.37
C LYS A 285 -2.25 -18.82 0.68
N LYS A 286 -2.64 -19.99 1.21
CA LYS A 286 -3.80 -20.73 0.72
C LYS A 286 -5.08 -19.88 0.85
N SER A 287 -5.31 -19.32 2.02
CA SER A 287 -6.52 -18.52 2.31
C SER A 287 -6.60 -17.24 1.48
N ILE A 288 -5.47 -16.54 1.23
CA ILE A 288 -5.44 -15.38 0.32
C ILE A 288 -5.90 -15.80 -1.07
N ASN A 289 -5.31 -16.87 -1.61
CA ASN A 289 -5.63 -17.36 -2.95
C ASN A 289 -7.08 -17.83 -3.11
N GLU A 290 -7.63 -18.49 -2.10
CA GLU A 290 -9.00 -18.98 -2.12
C GLU A 290 -10.04 -17.88 -1.89
N LYS A 291 -9.75 -16.92 -1.00
CA LYS A 291 -10.76 -15.99 -0.47
C LYS A 291 -10.71 -14.59 -1.07
N PHE A 292 -9.60 -14.19 -1.69
CA PHE A 292 -9.47 -12.87 -2.31
C PHE A 292 -9.57 -12.87 -3.83
N TRP A 293 -9.47 -14.02 -4.48
CA TRP A 293 -9.45 -14.08 -5.94
C TRP A 293 -10.83 -13.82 -6.57
N ILE A 294 -10.93 -12.76 -7.38
CA ILE A 294 -12.14 -12.46 -8.15
C ILE A 294 -12.05 -13.19 -9.49
N LYS A 295 -12.63 -14.38 -9.56
CA LYS A 295 -12.52 -15.30 -10.71
C LYS A 295 -12.80 -14.63 -12.07
N ASP A 296 -13.88 -13.86 -12.18
CA ASP A 296 -14.31 -13.24 -13.44
C ASP A 296 -13.40 -12.07 -13.87
N LYS A 297 -12.76 -11.41 -12.89
CA LYS A 297 -11.84 -10.29 -13.16
C LYS A 297 -10.38 -10.73 -13.24
N LYS A 298 -10.06 -11.95 -12.77
CA LYS A 298 -8.72 -12.53 -12.73
C LYS A 298 -7.70 -11.65 -12.00
N VAL A 299 -8.11 -11.14 -10.85
CA VAL A 299 -7.38 -10.21 -9.97
C VAL A 299 -7.74 -10.51 -8.52
N TYR A 300 -6.98 -10.01 -7.56
CA TYR A 300 -7.38 -10.03 -6.16
C TYR A 300 -8.29 -8.83 -5.81
N ALA A 301 -9.24 -9.07 -4.91
CA ALA A 301 -10.04 -8.05 -4.28
C ALA A 301 -9.24 -7.22 -3.27
N GLN A 302 -9.65 -5.98 -3.02
CA GLN A 302 -9.02 -5.10 -2.04
C GLN A 302 -9.20 -5.58 -0.58
N PHE A 303 -10.40 -6.05 -0.24
CA PHE A 303 -10.72 -6.55 1.09
C PHE A 303 -11.98 -7.42 1.12
N LYS A 304 -12.12 -8.20 2.20
CA LYS A 304 -13.34 -8.88 2.64
C LYS A 304 -13.83 -8.19 3.92
N TYR A 305 -15.10 -7.80 3.97
CA TYR A 305 -15.68 -6.92 5.02
C TYR A 305 -17.09 -7.34 5.38
N ASN A 306 -17.68 -6.73 6.42
CA ASN A 306 -18.84 -7.19 7.22
C ASN A 306 -18.42 -8.20 8.30
N SER A 307 -18.60 -7.83 9.58
CA SER A 307 -18.08 -8.57 10.73
C SER A 307 -18.76 -9.93 10.97
N ARG A 308 -20.04 -10.09 10.63
CA ARG A 308 -20.80 -11.33 10.91
C ARG A 308 -20.84 -12.28 9.73
N SER A 309 -20.96 -11.72 8.53
CA SER A 309 -21.07 -12.47 7.28
C SER A 309 -20.15 -11.86 6.22
N PRO A 310 -18.83 -12.03 6.33
CA PRO A 310 -17.93 -11.20 5.54
C PRO A 310 -17.99 -11.53 4.06
N LEU A 311 -18.13 -10.50 3.23
CA LEU A 311 -18.26 -10.56 1.79
C LEU A 311 -17.07 -9.92 1.09
N LEU A 312 -16.74 -10.46 -0.09
CA LEU A 312 -15.62 -9.98 -0.88
C LEU A 312 -15.99 -8.69 -1.61
N SER A 313 -15.19 -7.65 -1.45
CA SER A 313 -15.32 -6.43 -2.27
C SER A 313 -15.00 -6.74 -3.74
N ASN A 314 -15.79 -6.21 -4.66
CA ASN A 314 -15.50 -6.39 -6.09
C ASN A 314 -14.45 -5.40 -6.63
N ARG A 315 -13.85 -4.57 -5.77
CA ARG A 315 -12.80 -3.60 -6.14
C ARG A 315 -11.40 -4.19 -5.98
N THR A 316 -10.41 -3.63 -6.67
CA THR A 316 -8.99 -4.00 -6.56
C THR A 316 -8.21 -2.93 -5.80
N GLU A 317 -7.17 -3.31 -5.07
CA GLU A 317 -6.19 -2.41 -4.44
C GLU A 317 -4.77 -2.81 -4.88
N ASN A 318 -4.01 -1.85 -5.41
CA ASN A 318 -2.90 -2.17 -6.32
C ASN A 318 -1.53 -2.29 -5.67
N LEU A 319 -1.32 -1.76 -4.46
CA LEU A 319 -0.16 -2.12 -3.65
C LEU A 319 -0.29 -3.59 -3.22
N GLY A 320 -1.43 -4.02 -2.68
CA GLY A 320 -1.67 -5.39 -2.27
C GLY A 320 -1.49 -6.40 -3.40
N GLN A 321 -1.98 -6.09 -4.60
CA GLN A 321 -1.73 -6.91 -5.79
C GLN A 321 -0.24 -6.98 -6.14
N SER A 322 0.48 -5.85 -6.11
CA SER A 322 1.93 -5.82 -6.36
C SER A 322 2.69 -6.67 -5.35
N LEU A 323 2.36 -6.57 -4.06
CA LEU A 323 2.99 -7.36 -3.00
C LEU A 323 2.68 -8.86 -3.15
N CYS A 324 1.47 -9.23 -3.59
CA CYS A 324 1.16 -10.64 -3.85
C CYS A 324 2.01 -11.24 -4.98
N ILE A 325 2.38 -10.43 -5.98
CA ILE A 325 3.32 -10.84 -7.03
C ILE A 325 4.75 -10.92 -6.49
N LEU A 326 5.21 -9.87 -5.81
CA LEU A 326 6.60 -9.75 -5.36
C LEU A 326 6.98 -10.72 -4.24
N PHE A 327 6.01 -11.13 -3.42
CA PHE A 327 6.21 -12.09 -2.33
C PHE A 327 5.80 -13.52 -2.73
N ASP A 328 5.55 -13.77 -4.02
CA ASP A 328 5.18 -15.09 -4.54
C ASP A 328 3.95 -15.69 -3.83
N ILE A 329 2.95 -14.85 -3.50
CA ILE A 329 1.64 -15.31 -3.01
C ILE A 329 0.81 -15.79 -4.19
N ALA A 330 0.80 -15.00 -5.28
CA ALA A 330 0.26 -15.39 -6.57
C ALA A 330 1.18 -16.43 -7.23
N ASP A 331 0.60 -17.44 -7.87
CA ASP A 331 1.33 -18.30 -8.79
C ASP A 331 1.66 -17.59 -10.12
N ASP A 332 2.49 -18.20 -10.96
CA ASP A 332 2.98 -17.57 -12.19
C ASP A 332 1.87 -17.24 -13.22
N GLU A 333 0.76 -17.98 -13.22
CA GLU A 333 -0.39 -17.69 -14.07
C GLU A 333 -1.20 -16.52 -13.50
N GLN A 334 -1.49 -16.55 -12.20
CA GLN A 334 -2.14 -15.45 -11.49
C GLN A 334 -1.34 -14.15 -11.63
N LYS A 335 -0.01 -14.17 -11.50
CA LYS A 335 0.83 -12.97 -11.67
C LYS A 335 0.58 -12.32 -13.03
N LYS A 336 0.65 -13.10 -14.13
CA LYS A 336 0.37 -12.60 -15.49
C LYS A 336 -1.05 -12.06 -15.61
N GLN A 337 -2.03 -12.79 -15.08
CA GLN A 337 -3.42 -12.40 -15.12
C GLN A 337 -3.67 -11.07 -14.38
N ILE A 338 -3.06 -10.88 -13.20
CA ILE A 338 -3.17 -9.65 -12.43
C ILE A 338 -2.70 -8.45 -13.25
N ILE A 339 -1.49 -8.50 -13.80
CA ILE A 339 -0.93 -7.37 -14.56
C ILE A 339 -1.75 -7.08 -15.82
N MET A 340 -2.23 -8.12 -16.50
CA MET A 340 -3.02 -7.97 -17.73
C MET A 340 -4.45 -7.47 -17.49
N ASN A 341 -5.07 -7.76 -16.33
CA ASN A 341 -6.49 -7.52 -16.08
C ASN A 341 -6.80 -6.40 -15.07
N THR A 342 -5.79 -5.93 -14.33
CA THR A 342 -5.91 -4.76 -13.46
C THR A 342 -6.05 -3.50 -14.29
N VAL A 343 -7.02 -2.66 -13.94
CA VAL A 343 -7.22 -1.39 -14.64
C VAL A 343 -6.09 -0.44 -14.30
N GLN A 344 -5.42 0.04 -15.34
CA GLN A 344 -4.48 1.16 -15.27
C GLN A 344 -5.16 2.39 -15.88
N LEU A 345 -4.83 3.56 -15.37
CA LEU A 345 -5.34 4.85 -15.84
C LEU A 345 -4.25 5.57 -16.64
N PRO A 346 -4.59 6.61 -17.44
CA PRO A 346 -3.62 7.26 -18.31
C PRO A 346 -2.34 7.72 -17.61
N TYR A 347 -2.47 8.17 -16.36
CA TYR A 347 -1.38 8.71 -15.58
C TYR A 347 -0.71 7.70 -14.64
N GLY A 348 -1.13 6.43 -14.66
CA GLY A 348 -0.57 5.38 -13.81
C GLY A 348 -1.63 4.46 -13.20
N VAL A 349 -1.19 3.54 -12.34
CA VAL A 349 -2.03 2.62 -11.58
C VAL A 349 -2.67 3.35 -10.39
N PRO A 350 -3.99 3.36 -10.23
CA PRO A 350 -4.64 4.01 -9.10
C PRO A 350 -4.39 3.22 -7.81
N CYS A 351 -4.56 3.85 -6.64
CA CYS A 351 -4.48 3.14 -5.36
C CYS A 351 -5.49 1.97 -5.29
N PHE A 352 -6.73 2.21 -5.70
CA PHE A 352 -7.76 1.19 -5.91
C PHE A 352 -8.69 1.55 -7.08
N TYR A 353 -9.49 0.60 -7.55
CA TYR A 353 -10.41 0.81 -8.67
C TYR A 353 -11.67 -0.08 -8.61
N PRO A 354 -12.86 0.42 -9.05
CA PRO A 354 -13.17 1.81 -9.40
C PRO A 354 -13.08 2.75 -8.18
N GLN A 355 -13.18 4.06 -8.43
CA GLN A 355 -13.18 5.11 -7.40
C GLN A 355 -14.53 5.15 -6.65
N ILE A 356 -14.56 5.80 -5.49
CA ILE A 356 -15.75 6.04 -4.68
C ILE A 356 -16.34 7.42 -5.03
N PRO A 357 -17.64 7.53 -5.35
CA PRO A 357 -18.26 8.81 -5.71
C PRO A 357 -18.32 9.78 -4.52
N ASN A 358 -18.34 11.08 -4.80
CA ASN A 358 -18.52 12.16 -3.82
C ASN A 358 -17.47 12.22 -2.70
N ILE A 359 -16.24 11.83 -3.00
CA ILE A 359 -15.11 11.89 -2.07
C ILE A 359 -13.93 12.56 -2.77
N SER A 360 -13.46 13.66 -2.20
CA SER A 360 -12.34 14.43 -2.73
C SER A 360 -11.05 13.59 -2.82
N PRO A 361 -10.18 13.84 -3.81
CA PRO A 361 -9.00 13.01 -4.02
C PRO A 361 -8.01 13.02 -2.85
N TYR A 362 -7.59 11.85 -2.40
CA TYR A 362 -6.39 11.65 -1.57
C TYR A 362 -5.93 10.19 -1.65
N HIS A 363 -6.62 9.25 -1.00
CA HIS A 363 -6.48 7.82 -1.31
C HIS A 363 -7.49 7.39 -2.37
N ASN A 364 -8.70 7.96 -2.32
CA ASN A 364 -9.66 7.84 -3.40
C ASN A 364 -9.23 8.70 -4.58
N ASN A 365 -9.57 8.26 -5.79
CA ASN A 365 -9.34 9.02 -7.02
C ASN A 365 -7.90 9.52 -7.16
N SER A 366 -6.94 8.68 -6.79
CA SER A 366 -5.53 9.07 -6.77
C SER A 366 -4.59 7.99 -7.29
N ILE A 367 -3.43 8.47 -7.72
CA ILE A 367 -2.25 7.68 -8.06
C ILE A 367 -1.15 8.16 -7.11
N TRP A 368 -0.56 7.22 -6.38
CA TRP A 368 0.57 7.48 -5.50
C TRP A 368 1.85 6.93 -6.16
N PRO A 369 2.90 7.75 -6.37
CA PRO A 369 4.09 7.32 -7.10
C PRO A 369 4.76 6.06 -6.54
N PHE A 370 4.72 5.84 -5.23
CA PHE A 370 5.27 4.61 -4.68
C PHE A 370 4.44 3.35 -5.00
N VAL A 371 3.10 3.43 -5.09
CA VAL A 371 2.26 2.30 -5.53
C VAL A 371 2.63 1.98 -6.97
N GLN A 372 2.80 3.02 -7.80
CA GLN A 372 3.30 2.87 -9.16
C GLN A 372 4.68 2.21 -9.19
N ALA A 373 5.60 2.59 -8.30
CA ALA A 373 6.93 1.97 -8.22
C ALA A 373 6.86 0.47 -7.88
N TYR A 374 6.04 0.07 -6.90
CA TYR A 374 5.80 -1.34 -6.60
C TYR A 374 5.13 -2.09 -7.75
N TRP A 375 4.20 -1.44 -8.46
CA TRP A 375 3.56 -2.00 -9.64
C TRP A 375 4.55 -2.20 -10.80
N ASN A 376 5.47 -1.25 -10.99
CA ASN A 376 6.55 -1.36 -11.98
C ASN A 376 7.44 -2.56 -11.66
N TRP A 377 7.85 -2.70 -10.40
CA TRP A 377 8.67 -3.82 -9.96
C TRP A 377 7.93 -5.16 -10.08
N ALA A 378 6.66 -5.23 -9.72
CA ALA A 378 5.82 -6.42 -9.90
C ALA A 378 5.66 -6.78 -11.39
N SER A 379 5.51 -5.77 -12.26
CA SER A 379 5.35 -5.97 -13.70
C SER A 379 6.57 -6.66 -14.33
N THR A 380 7.80 -6.40 -13.84
CA THR A 380 9.01 -7.09 -14.33
C THR A 380 8.97 -8.59 -14.09
N LYS A 381 8.33 -9.04 -12.99
CA LYS A 381 8.15 -10.48 -12.65
C LYS A 381 7.24 -11.21 -13.62
N THR A 382 6.40 -10.49 -14.36
CA THR A 382 5.50 -11.06 -15.38
C THR A 382 6.00 -10.88 -16.80
N LYS A 383 7.16 -10.22 -16.96
CA LYS A 383 7.74 -9.86 -18.25
C LYS A 383 6.85 -8.95 -19.11
N ASN A 384 5.95 -8.18 -18.50
CA ASN A 384 5.02 -7.30 -19.21
C ASN A 384 5.68 -5.93 -19.51
N ASP A 385 6.17 -5.78 -20.73
CA ASP A 385 6.90 -4.59 -21.18
C ASP A 385 6.07 -3.32 -21.19
N GLU A 386 4.81 -3.40 -21.63
CA GLU A 386 3.92 -2.24 -21.72
C GLU A 386 3.59 -1.67 -20.33
N SER A 387 3.33 -2.53 -19.34
CA SER A 387 3.07 -2.13 -17.96
C SER A 387 4.28 -1.42 -17.33
N VAL A 388 5.49 -1.95 -17.56
CA VAL A 388 6.73 -1.32 -17.09
C VAL A 388 6.95 0.03 -17.78
N LYS A 389 6.80 0.09 -19.10
CA LYS A 389 7.01 1.33 -19.87
C LYS A 389 6.04 2.43 -19.46
N GLN A 390 4.74 2.14 -19.36
CA GLN A 390 3.76 3.12 -18.92
C GLN A 390 4.06 3.61 -17.50
N GLY A 391 4.38 2.69 -16.60
CA GLY A 391 4.65 3.02 -15.22
C GLY A 391 5.94 3.82 -15.00
N LEU A 392 7.00 3.56 -15.76
CA LEU A 392 8.20 4.41 -15.81
C LEU A 392 7.85 5.80 -16.33
N ALA A 393 7.09 5.87 -17.43
CA ALA A 393 6.67 7.14 -18.01
C ALA A 393 5.82 7.98 -17.06
N SER A 394 4.94 7.35 -16.28
CA SER A 394 4.13 8.01 -15.23
C SER A 394 5.02 8.71 -14.20
N LEU A 395 6.01 8.00 -13.64
CA LEU A 395 6.93 8.53 -12.65
C LEU A 395 7.83 9.64 -13.21
N ILE A 396 8.38 9.44 -14.42
CA ILE A 396 9.20 10.45 -15.12
C ILE A 396 8.36 11.72 -15.35
N ARG A 397 7.14 11.56 -15.84
CA ARG A 397 6.24 12.67 -16.14
C ARG A 397 5.92 13.48 -14.88
N SER A 398 5.53 12.83 -13.78
CA SER A 398 5.17 13.54 -12.55
C SER A 398 6.36 14.29 -11.98
N SER A 399 7.50 13.62 -11.79
CA SER A 399 8.64 14.24 -11.10
C SER A 399 9.30 15.34 -11.94
N ALA A 400 9.36 15.19 -13.27
CA ALA A 400 9.91 16.21 -14.15
C ALA A 400 9.00 17.45 -14.23
N LEU A 401 7.69 17.28 -14.43
CA LEU A 401 6.77 18.41 -14.50
C LEU A 401 6.72 19.15 -13.16
N PHE A 402 6.68 18.43 -12.03
CA PHE A 402 6.53 19.05 -10.72
C PHE A 402 7.84 19.55 -10.10
N LEU A 403 8.99 19.21 -10.71
CA LEU A 403 10.34 19.49 -10.20
C LEU A 403 10.56 19.00 -8.76
N THR A 404 9.88 17.90 -8.38
CA THR A 404 9.97 17.26 -7.05
C THR A 404 9.25 15.91 -7.08
N ASN A 405 9.65 14.98 -6.22
CA ASN A 405 8.88 13.76 -5.99
C ASN A 405 7.70 14.05 -5.03
N LYS A 406 6.53 14.31 -5.62
CA LYS A 406 5.26 14.53 -4.91
C LYS A 406 4.71 13.25 -4.28
N GLU A 407 3.92 13.38 -3.24
CA GLU A 407 3.30 12.27 -2.52
C GLU A 407 2.21 11.53 -3.30
N ASN A 408 1.35 12.28 -3.99
CA ASN A 408 0.20 11.74 -4.72
C ASN A 408 -0.24 12.69 -5.84
N MET A 409 -1.14 12.22 -6.71
CA MET A 409 -1.78 13.03 -7.75
C MET A 409 -3.21 12.53 -7.99
N VAL A 410 -4.08 13.40 -8.50
CA VAL A 410 -5.44 13.06 -8.89
C VAL A 410 -5.42 12.09 -10.07
N ALA A 411 -6.13 10.98 -9.97
CA ALA A 411 -6.10 9.92 -10.96
C ALA A 411 -6.66 10.34 -12.33
N GLU A 412 -7.59 11.30 -12.35
CA GLU A 412 -8.26 11.80 -13.56
C GLU A 412 -7.44 12.78 -14.38
N THR A 413 -6.60 13.58 -13.72
CA THR A 413 -5.88 14.71 -14.35
C THR A 413 -4.36 14.53 -14.27
N GLY A 414 -3.90 13.66 -13.38
CA GLY A 414 -2.49 13.53 -13.02
C GLY A 414 -1.95 14.78 -12.34
N ASP A 415 -2.78 15.70 -11.86
CA ASP A 415 -2.35 16.93 -11.15
C ASP A 415 -2.28 16.67 -9.64
N PHE A 416 -1.28 17.23 -8.96
CA PHE A 416 -1.18 17.16 -7.50
C PHE A 416 -2.07 18.20 -6.78
N LYS A 417 -2.47 19.30 -7.44
CA LYS A 417 -3.21 20.40 -6.80
C LYS A 417 -4.62 20.04 -6.33
N GLY A 418 -5.23 19.00 -6.93
CA GLY A 418 -6.59 18.58 -6.58
C GLY A 418 -6.68 17.59 -5.41
N THR A 419 -5.55 17.23 -4.78
CA THR A 419 -5.55 16.30 -3.65
C THR A 419 -5.67 17.03 -2.31
N ALA A 420 -6.27 16.37 -1.31
CA ALA A 420 -6.54 16.98 0.00
C ALA A 420 -5.26 17.41 0.72
N ILE A 421 -4.20 16.62 0.63
CA ILE A 421 -2.86 16.95 1.12
C ILE A 421 -1.78 16.29 0.27
N ASN A 422 -0.64 16.97 0.20
CA ASN A 422 0.52 16.53 -0.57
C ASN A 422 1.79 17.16 -0.01
N SER A 423 2.90 16.43 -0.07
CA SER A 423 4.24 16.89 0.28
C SER A 423 5.21 16.80 -0.89
N ASN A 424 6.09 17.82 -1.02
CA ASN A 424 7.31 17.70 -1.82
C ASN A 424 8.28 16.72 -1.15
N ARG A 425 9.25 16.23 -1.94
CA ARG A 425 10.30 15.31 -1.51
C ARG A 425 9.75 14.18 -0.64
N GLN A 426 8.59 13.64 -0.97
CA GLN A 426 7.96 12.62 -0.13
C GLN A 426 8.76 11.31 -0.24
N LEU A 427 9.14 10.73 0.90
CA LEU A 427 10.17 9.70 0.99
C LEU A 427 9.85 8.44 0.17
N TRP A 428 8.58 8.01 0.12
CA TRP A 428 8.17 6.84 -0.66
C TRP A 428 8.33 7.10 -2.14
N SER A 429 8.03 8.33 -2.57
CA SER A 429 8.08 8.76 -3.96
C SER A 429 9.52 9.02 -4.42
N VAL A 430 10.36 9.57 -3.55
CA VAL A 430 11.82 9.65 -3.74
C VAL A 430 12.40 8.24 -3.93
N ALA A 431 12.10 7.32 -3.03
CA ALA A 431 12.55 5.93 -3.14
C ALA A 431 11.93 5.22 -4.37
N GLY A 432 10.69 5.54 -4.72
CA GLY A 432 10.00 5.04 -5.91
C GLY A 432 10.68 5.45 -7.21
N SER A 433 11.10 6.71 -7.33
CA SER A 433 11.91 7.20 -8.45
C SER A 433 13.24 6.44 -8.55
N LEU A 434 13.99 6.35 -7.45
CA LEU A 434 15.26 5.60 -7.41
C LEU A 434 15.08 4.11 -7.74
N SER A 435 13.97 3.50 -7.32
CA SER A 435 13.68 2.09 -7.61
C SER A 435 13.47 1.81 -9.09
N SER A 436 13.06 2.80 -9.88
CA SER A 436 12.99 2.67 -11.34
C SER A 436 14.37 2.35 -11.94
N ILE A 437 15.43 2.89 -11.35
CA ILE A 437 16.80 2.58 -11.74
C ILE A 437 17.21 1.24 -11.11
N TYR A 438 17.16 1.11 -9.78
CA TYR A 438 17.73 -0.04 -9.07
C TYR A 438 16.93 -1.34 -9.26
N ARG A 439 15.60 -1.32 -9.09
CA ARG A 439 14.75 -2.53 -9.11
C ARG A 439 14.27 -2.91 -10.49
N VAL A 440 14.15 -1.94 -11.40
CA VAL A 440 13.60 -2.15 -12.75
C VAL A 440 14.70 -2.17 -13.80
N LEU A 441 15.34 -1.02 -14.09
CA LEU A 441 16.29 -0.94 -15.21
C LEU A 441 17.55 -1.79 -14.97
N PHE A 442 18.11 -1.80 -13.75
CA PHE A 442 19.24 -2.66 -13.38
C PHE A 442 18.79 -4.00 -12.78
N GLY A 443 17.56 -4.10 -12.27
CA GLY A 443 17.02 -5.36 -11.78
C GLY A 443 17.79 -5.96 -10.60
N LEU A 444 18.18 -5.15 -9.62
CA LEU A 444 18.89 -5.58 -8.43
C LEU A 444 17.96 -6.38 -7.49
N ASN A 445 18.22 -7.67 -7.36
CA ASN A 445 17.51 -8.59 -6.48
C ASN A 445 18.47 -9.18 -5.45
N PHE A 446 18.47 -8.65 -4.24
CA PHE A 446 19.35 -9.13 -3.17
C PHE A 446 18.86 -10.48 -2.64
N LYS A 447 19.80 -11.42 -2.47
CA LYS A 447 19.57 -12.76 -1.91
C LYS A 447 20.46 -12.96 -0.69
N GLU A 448 20.22 -14.06 0.03
CA GLU A 448 20.86 -14.37 1.30
C GLU A 448 22.40 -14.39 1.18
N ASP A 449 22.94 -14.88 0.08
CA ASP A 449 24.37 -15.09 -0.16
C ASP A 449 24.91 -14.36 -1.40
N HIS A 450 24.08 -13.84 -2.29
CA HIS A 450 24.48 -13.15 -3.51
C HIS A 450 23.53 -12.01 -3.91
N LEU A 451 23.95 -11.16 -4.84
CA LEU A 451 23.10 -10.20 -5.54
C LEU A 451 22.80 -10.76 -6.92
N GLN A 452 21.54 -11.03 -7.21
CA GLN A 452 21.07 -11.40 -8.54
C GLN A 452 20.75 -10.13 -9.34
N ILE A 453 21.32 -9.98 -10.53
CA ILE A 453 21.09 -8.83 -11.40
C ILE A 453 20.28 -9.27 -12.62
N SER A 454 19.06 -8.76 -12.79
CA SER A 454 18.16 -9.14 -13.87
C SER A 454 17.51 -7.90 -14.50
N PRO A 455 18.25 -7.13 -15.32
CA PRO A 455 17.79 -5.89 -15.92
C PRO A 455 16.47 -6.07 -16.69
N PHE A 456 15.55 -5.12 -16.55
CA PHE A 456 14.36 -5.03 -17.37
C PHE A 456 14.32 -3.66 -18.05
N ILE A 457 14.74 -3.62 -19.31
CA ILE A 457 14.89 -2.39 -20.08
C ILE A 457 13.91 -2.43 -21.25
N PRO A 458 12.82 -1.65 -21.22
CA PRO A 458 11.90 -1.57 -22.36
C PRO A 458 12.64 -1.10 -23.62
N ARG A 459 12.13 -1.51 -24.79
CA ARG A 459 12.77 -1.21 -26.09
C ARG A 459 13.03 0.28 -26.31
N ASP A 460 12.11 1.13 -25.88
CA ASP A 460 12.21 2.58 -26.04
C ASP A 460 13.34 3.17 -25.17
N PHE A 461 13.76 2.46 -24.13
CA PHE A 461 14.87 2.79 -23.24
C PHE A 461 16.19 2.10 -23.64
N LYS A 462 16.32 1.64 -24.90
CA LYS A 462 17.54 0.99 -25.39
C LYS A 462 18.76 1.89 -25.30
N GLY A 463 19.90 1.34 -24.87
CA GLY A 463 21.18 2.01 -24.97
C GLY A 463 22.14 1.57 -23.87
N GLU A 464 23.12 2.41 -23.59
CA GLU A 464 24.05 2.23 -22.47
C GLU A 464 23.51 2.93 -21.21
N MET A 465 23.60 2.21 -20.08
CA MET A 465 23.33 2.72 -18.74
C MET A 465 24.43 2.27 -17.80
N ASN A 466 24.85 3.16 -16.91
CA ASN A 466 25.93 2.92 -15.96
C ASN A 466 25.47 3.28 -14.53
N ILE A 467 25.81 2.44 -13.56
CA ILE A 467 25.89 2.83 -12.15
C ILE A 467 27.34 2.65 -11.72
N THR A 468 27.95 3.67 -11.11
CA THR A 468 29.27 3.57 -10.50
C THR A 468 29.21 3.78 -9.00
N ASN A 469 30.19 3.23 -8.29
CA ASN A 469 30.32 3.33 -6.83
C ASN A 469 29.12 2.73 -6.05
N LEU A 470 28.48 1.68 -6.58
CA LEU A 470 27.40 0.99 -5.88
C LEU A 470 27.97 0.07 -4.79
N LYS A 471 27.76 0.40 -3.53
CA LYS A 471 28.20 -0.44 -2.42
C LYS A 471 27.28 -1.65 -2.27
N TYR A 472 27.85 -2.85 -2.23
CA TYR A 472 27.15 -4.08 -1.90
C TYR A 472 28.02 -4.92 -0.98
N ARG A 473 27.59 -5.09 0.28
CA ARG A 473 28.39 -5.73 1.34
C ARG A 473 29.81 -5.16 1.40
N ASN A 474 30.83 -6.01 1.22
CA ASN A 474 32.24 -5.63 1.26
C ASN A 474 32.80 -5.24 -0.13
N SER A 475 31.94 -5.09 -1.13
CA SER A 475 32.32 -4.74 -2.50
C SER A 475 31.76 -3.37 -2.90
N THR A 476 32.44 -2.74 -3.85
CA THR A 476 31.97 -1.59 -4.62
C THR A 476 31.84 -2.03 -6.07
N LEU A 477 30.70 -1.81 -6.68
CA LEU A 477 30.35 -2.31 -8.00
C LEU A 477 30.16 -1.14 -8.97
N ASP A 478 30.82 -1.22 -10.12
CA ASP A 478 30.54 -0.40 -11.30
C ASP A 478 29.82 -1.27 -12.32
N ILE A 479 28.52 -1.05 -12.49
CA ILE A 479 27.65 -1.87 -13.34
C ILE A 479 27.36 -1.11 -14.63
N LYS A 480 27.76 -1.69 -15.76
CA LYS A 480 27.43 -1.23 -17.11
C LYS A 480 26.43 -2.20 -17.74
N VAL A 481 25.29 -1.69 -18.19
CA VAL A 481 24.32 -2.44 -18.99
C VAL A 481 24.30 -1.89 -20.42
N LEU A 482 24.40 -2.79 -21.39
CA LEU A 482 24.39 -2.48 -22.82
C LEU A 482 23.18 -3.14 -23.49
N GLY A 483 22.32 -2.32 -24.10
CA GLY A 483 21.21 -2.79 -24.92
C GLY A 483 19.84 -2.67 -24.24
N PHE A 484 18.91 -3.55 -24.62
CA PHE A 484 17.56 -3.61 -24.04
C PHE A 484 17.03 -5.03 -23.96
N GLY A 485 15.92 -5.23 -23.25
CA GLY A 485 15.30 -6.53 -23.08
C GLY A 485 15.15 -6.91 -21.61
N ASN A 486 14.79 -8.16 -21.39
CA ASN A 486 14.68 -8.79 -20.07
C ASN A 486 15.44 -10.12 -19.98
N GLN A 487 16.38 -10.32 -20.90
CA GLN A 487 17.27 -11.48 -20.98
C GLN A 487 18.68 -10.99 -21.23
N ILE A 488 19.62 -11.55 -20.47
CA ILE A 488 21.05 -11.25 -20.54
C ILE A 488 21.70 -12.19 -21.56
N ASN A 489 22.50 -11.63 -22.46
CA ASN A 489 23.33 -12.34 -23.42
C ASN A 489 24.69 -12.72 -22.82
N SER A 490 25.34 -11.76 -22.16
CA SER A 490 26.62 -11.99 -21.48
C SER A 490 26.65 -11.23 -20.15
N PHE A 491 27.31 -11.81 -19.15
CA PHE A 491 27.52 -11.24 -17.83
C PHE A 491 28.98 -11.43 -17.45
N MET A 492 29.69 -10.35 -17.15
CA MET A 492 31.13 -10.36 -16.87
C MET A 492 31.44 -9.62 -15.59
N ILE A 493 32.32 -10.18 -14.76
CA ILE A 493 32.94 -9.48 -13.63
C ILE A 493 34.44 -9.39 -13.90
N ASP A 494 34.99 -8.17 -13.89
CA ASP A 494 36.41 -7.88 -14.15
C ASP A 494 36.95 -8.51 -15.44
N SER A 495 36.13 -8.47 -16.48
CA SER A 495 36.39 -9.06 -17.81
C SER A 495 36.32 -10.59 -17.88
N PHE A 496 35.97 -11.28 -16.78
CA PHE A 496 35.74 -12.72 -16.78
C PHE A 496 34.25 -13.02 -16.96
N PRO A 497 33.85 -13.78 -17.99
CA PRO A 497 32.46 -14.17 -18.19
C PRO A 497 32.00 -15.16 -17.12
N LEU A 498 30.77 -14.99 -16.65
CA LEU A 498 30.09 -15.91 -15.74
C LEU A 498 28.86 -16.50 -16.41
N ASN A 499 28.54 -17.75 -16.05
CA ASN A 499 27.34 -18.44 -16.52
C ASN A 499 26.07 -17.96 -15.80
N GLU A 500 26.24 -17.40 -14.61
CA GLU A 500 25.16 -16.90 -13.76
C GLU A 500 25.32 -15.39 -13.60
N ASN A 501 24.20 -14.68 -13.63
CA ASN A 501 24.09 -13.23 -13.47
C ASN A 501 24.06 -12.82 -11.99
N GLU A 502 24.99 -13.40 -11.22
CA GLU A 502 25.07 -13.32 -9.77
C GLU A 502 26.40 -12.72 -9.31
N VAL A 503 26.33 -11.84 -8.31
CA VAL A 503 27.49 -11.27 -7.63
C VAL A 503 27.55 -11.88 -6.23
N SER A 504 28.56 -12.71 -5.99
CA SER A 504 28.76 -13.34 -4.68
C SER A 504 28.82 -12.30 -3.56
N GLY A 505 28.09 -12.52 -2.47
CA GLY A 505 28.15 -11.67 -1.29
C GLY A 505 29.45 -11.81 -0.49
N LEU A 506 30.36 -12.71 -0.90
CA LEU A 506 31.72 -12.82 -0.37
C LEU A 506 32.74 -11.98 -1.16
N LEU A 507 32.33 -11.42 -2.30
CA LEU A 507 33.17 -10.55 -3.13
C LEU A 507 33.63 -9.31 -2.33
N LYS A 508 34.87 -8.89 -2.53
CA LYS A 508 35.51 -7.80 -1.78
C LYS A 508 36.32 -6.91 -2.69
N GLY A 509 36.27 -5.61 -2.42
CA GLY A 509 37.00 -4.62 -3.22
C GLY A 509 36.13 -4.02 -4.32
N HIS A 510 36.77 -3.40 -5.30
CA HIS A 510 36.10 -2.69 -6.39
C HIS A 510 36.08 -3.55 -7.64
N HIS A 511 34.90 -3.77 -8.20
CA HIS A 511 34.69 -4.64 -9.35
C HIS A 511 33.88 -3.97 -10.44
N LYS A 512 34.21 -4.29 -11.69
CA LYS A 512 33.47 -3.85 -12.86
C LYS A 512 32.59 -4.99 -13.36
N ILE A 513 31.30 -4.70 -13.50
CA ILE A 513 30.31 -5.62 -14.06
C ILE A 513 29.87 -5.09 -15.42
N VAL A 514 29.94 -5.93 -16.45
CA VAL A 514 29.43 -5.62 -17.79
C VAL A 514 28.33 -6.62 -18.13
N ILE A 515 27.16 -6.10 -18.50
CA ILE A 515 25.98 -6.89 -18.85
C ILE A 515 25.56 -6.49 -20.25
N GLU A 516 25.62 -7.44 -21.18
CA GLU A 516 25.06 -7.26 -22.52
C GLU A 516 23.69 -7.90 -22.56
N MET A 517 22.68 -7.12 -22.94
CA MET A 517 21.33 -7.62 -23.12
C MET A 517 21.20 -8.28 -24.49
N THR A 518 20.25 -9.21 -24.61
CA THR A 518 19.95 -9.90 -25.88
C THR A 518 19.41 -9.00 -26.99
N ASN A 519 19.05 -7.74 -26.68
CA ASN A 519 18.36 -6.83 -27.60
C ASN A 519 17.06 -7.43 -28.17
N ASN A 520 16.41 -8.26 -27.36
CA ASN A 520 15.16 -8.90 -27.68
C ASN A 520 14.14 -8.67 -26.56
N MET A 521 12.90 -8.44 -26.97
CA MET A 521 11.76 -8.30 -26.07
C MET A 521 10.52 -8.68 -26.87
N SER A 522 9.68 -9.56 -26.29
CA SER A 522 8.42 -9.96 -26.90
C SER A 522 7.61 -8.72 -27.25
N TYR A 523 7.21 -8.60 -28.50
CA TYR A 523 6.32 -7.52 -28.91
C TYR A 523 4.93 -7.72 -28.28
N ARG A 524 4.34 -6.62 -27.79
CA ARG A 524 2.91 -6.47 -27.47
C ARG A 524 2.42 -7.19 -26.20
N SER A 525 3.05 -6.96 -25.05
CA SER A 525 2.32 -7.22 -23.80
C SER A 525 1.07 -6.33 -23.74
N LYS A 526 -0.02 -6.87 -23.22
CA LYS A 526 -1.28 -6.13 -23.06
C LYS A 526 -1.41 -5.66 -21.62
N ILE A 527 -1.97 -4.47 -21.49
CA ILE A 527 -2.46 -3.89 -20.24
C ILE A 527 -3.92 -3.49 -20.43
N LYS A 528 -4.64 -3.35 -19.32
CA LYS A 528 -6.03 -2.88 -19.34
C LYS A 528 -6.09 -1.39 -19.02
N LEU A 529 -5.66 -0.58 -19.98
CA LEU A 529 -5.76 0.87 -19.89
C LEU A 529 -7.22 1.33 -20.07
N LYS A 530 -7.73 2.14 -19.16
CA LYS A 530 -9.07 2.73 -19.24
C LYS A 530 -9.06 4.18 -18.74
N GLN A 531 -10.06 4.95 -19.16
CA GLN A 531 -10.39 6.19 -18.48
C GLN A 531 -10.91 5.92 -17.06
N ASN A 532 -10.78 6.92 -16.19
CA ASN A 532 -11.18 6.80 -14.80
C ASN A 532 -12.69 6.51 -14.68
N ALA A 533 -13.10 5.82 -13.62
CA ALA A 533 -14.51 5.53 -13.36
C ALA A 533 -14.79 5.43 -11.86
N PHE A 534 -16.02 5.75 -11.50
CA PHE A 534 -16.55 5.66 -10.14
C PHE A 534 -17.59 4.54 -10.09
N SER A 535 -17.71 3.91 -8.93
CA SER A 535 -18.87 3.06 -8.63
C SER A 535 -20.14 3.90 -8.47
N PRO A 536 -21.34 3.29 -8.51
CA PRO A 536 -22.52 3.94 -7.97
C PRO A 536 -22.40 4.17 -6.45
N GLU A 537 -23.27 5.03 -5.92
CA GLU A 537 -23.37 5.32 -4.49
C GLU A 537 -23.89 4.12 -3.70
N ILE A 538 -23.58 4.07 -2.41
CA ILE A 538 -24.08 3.02 -1.52
C ILE A 538 -25.56 3.28 -1.23
N PRO A 539 -26.46 2.31 -1.44
CA PRO A 539 -27.87 2.49 -1.09
C PRO A 539 -28.05 2.81 0.40
N GLN A 540 -28.80 3.87 0.70
CA GLN A 540 -29.23 4.19 2.05
C GLN A 540 -30.52 3.44 2.36
N VAL A 541 -30.42 2.38 3.15
CA VAL A 541 -31.53 1.45 3.41
C VAL A 541 -32.20 1.78 4.74
N LYS A 542 -33.53 1.87 4.71
CA LYS A 542 -34.37 2.02 5.90
C LYS A 542 -35.31 0.84 6.03
N LEU A 543 -35.63 0.46 7.27
CA LEU A 543 -36.68 -0.53 7.56
C LEU A 543 -37.96 0.22 7.92
N ILE A 544 -39.03 0.04 7.12
CA ILE A 544 -40.35 0.65 7.31
C ILE A 544 -41.39 -0.46 7.13
N ASP A 545 -42.26 -0.69 8.12
CA ASP A 545 -43.38 -1.66 8.04
C ASP A 545 -42.99 -3.03 7.44
N SER A 546 -41.90 -3.61 7.96
CA SER A 546 -41.35 -4.90 7.48
C SER A 546 -40.88 -4.90 6.01
N SER A 547 -40.63 -3.73 5.44
CA SER A 547 -40.02 -3.53 4.13
C SER A 547 -38.67 -2.81 4.24
N LEU A 548 -37.70 -3.26 3.46
CA LEU A 548 -36.48 -2.50 3.19
C LEU A 548 -36.80 -1.48 2.09
N VAL A 549 -36.53 -0.21 2.35
CA VAL A 549 -36.81 0.90 1.43
C VAL A 549 -35.53 1.71 1.21
N TRP A 550 -35.24 2.04 -0.04
CA TRP A 550 -34.11 2.90 -0.43
C TRP A 550 -34.51 3.87 -1.55
N GLN A 551 -33.62 4.79 -1.91
CA GLN A 551 -33.86 5.75 -3.00
C GLN A 551 -33.26 5.24 -4.31
N HIS A 552 -33.92 5.55 -5.43
CA HIS A 552 -33.38 5.30 -6.77
C HIS A 552 -32.49 6.45 -7.22
N HIS A 553 -31.35 6.12 -7.84
CA HIS A 553 -30.52 7.08 -8.55
C HIS A 553 -30.49 6.77 -10.05
N GLU A 554 -30.52 7.81 -10.91
CA GLU A 554 -30.71 7.68 -12.37
C GLU A 554 -29.67 6.78 -13.08
N ASP A 555 -28.45 6.70 -12.56
CA ASP A 555 -27.37 5.88 -13.14
C ASP A 555 -27.42 4.40 -12.72
N GLU A 556 -28.34 4.03 -11.82
CA GLU A 556 -28.45 2.68 -11.27
C GLU A 556 -29.35 1.78 -12.13
N ARG A 557 -28.84 0.60 -12.46
CA ARG A 557 -29.56 -0.36 -13.31
C ARG A 557 -30.37 -1.37 -12.52
N LYS A 558 -29.85 -1.81 -11.37
CA LYS A 558 -30.47 -2.81 -10.48
C LYS A 558 -29.83 -2.80 -9.09
N TYR A 559 -30.53 -3.40 -8.14
CA TYR A 559 -30.08 -3.68 -6.79
C TYR A 559 -29.96 -5.17 -6.54
N ARG A 560 -29.05 -5.54 -5.65
CA ARG A 560 -28.84 -6.91 -5.19
C ARG A 560 -28.96 -6.96 -3.68
N ILE A 561 -29.77 -7.89 -3.20
CA ILE A 561 -30.13 -8.01 -1.79
C ILE A 561 -29.49 -9.26 -1.23
N PHE A 562 -28.74 -9.10 -0.15
CA PHE A 562 -28.05 -10.16 0.55
C PHE A 562 -28.71 -10.42 1.89
N CYS A 563 -28.70 -11.68 2.30
CA CYS A 563 -29.10 -12.13 3.63
C CYS A 563 -27.97 -12.99 4.21
N ASN A 564 -27.39 -12.57 5.34
CA ASN A 564 -26.27 -13.27 5.98
C ASN A 564 -25.13 -13.55 4.98
N GLY A 565 -24.79 -12.55 4.16
CA GLY A 565 -23.76 -12.66 3.12
C GLY A 565 -24.16 -13.45 1.86
N LYS A 566 -25.35 -14.03 1.78
CA LYS A 566 -25.82 -14.76 0.59
C LYS A 566 -26.74 -13.89 -0.26
N LEU A 567 -26.49 -13.80 -1.57
CA LEU A 567 -27.41 -13.15 -2.51
C LEU A 567 -28.76 -13.90 -2.50
N ILE A 568 -29.85 -13.19 -2.23
CA ILE A 568 -31.21 -13.76 -2.18
C ILE A 568 -32.16 -13.19 -3.23
N HIS A 569 -31.89 -12.00 -3.75
CA HIS A 569 -32.78 -11.34 -4.71
C HIS A 569 -32.03 -10.29 -5.55
N GLU A 570 -32.45 -10.10 -6.79
CA GLU A 570 -32.06 -8.96 -7.63
C GLU A 570 -33.35 -8.24 -8.07
N THR A 571 -33.40 -6.91 -7.97
CA THR A 571 -34.57 -6.11 -8.36
C THR A 571 -34.18 -4.79 -8.99
N ARG A 572 -35.12 -4.14 -9.70
CA ARG A 572 -35.03 -2.72 -10.09
C ARG A 572 -35.90 -1.82 -9.21
N ASP A 573 -36.76 -2.41 -8.41
CA ASP A 573 -37.60 -1.69 -7.45
C ASP A 573 -36.75 -1.14 -6.31
N THR A 574 -37.31 -0.19 -5.57
CA THR A 574 -36.68 0.45 -4.41
C THR A 574 -37.24 -0.01 -3.07
N VAL A 575 -38.09 -1.03 -3.11
CA VAL A 575 -38.76 -1.60 -1.95
C VAL A 575 -38.62 -3.12 -2.01
N PHE A 576 -38.28 -3.72 -0.88
CA PHE A 576 -38.23 -5.17 -0.72
C PHE A 576 -38.96 -5.60 0.56
N GLN A 577 -40.09 -6.27 0.39
CA GLN A 577 -40.84 -6.85 1.51
C GLN A 577 -40.07 -8.02 2.11
N LEU A 578 -39.86 -7.97 3.43
CA LEU A 578 -39.17 -9.05 4.13
C LEU A 578 -40.04 -10.33 4.15
N PRO A 579 -39.47 -11.50 3.81
CA PRO A 579 -40.19 -12.76 3.94
C PRO A 579 -40.44 -13.10 5.40
N GLU A 580 -41.68 -13.46 5.77
CA GLU A 580 -42.06 -13.85 7.15
C GLU A 580 -41.20 -14.99 7.71
N SER A 581 -40.69 -15.88 6.85
CA SER A 581 -39.84 -17.02 7.25
C SER A 581 -38.39 -16.66 7.60
N LYS A 582 -37.94 -15.42 7.36
CA LYS A 582 -36.53 -14.99 7.52
C LYS A 582 -36.34 -14.03 8.70
N ILE A 583 -36.72 -14.46 9.90
CA ILE A 583 -36.67 -13.65 11.13
C ILE A 583 -35.26 -13.54 11.73
N ASN A 584 -34.25 -14.22 11.17
CA ASN A 584 -32.85 -14.14 11.63
C ASN A 584 -31.92 -13.87 10.45
N CYS A 585 -31.95 -12.64 9.97
CA CYS A 585 -31.22 -12.25 8.78
C CYS A 585 -30.61 -10.86 8.94
N GLU A 586 -29.35 -10.76 8.56
CA GLU A 586 -28.66 -9.52 8.28
C GLU A 586 -28.83 -9.18 6.79
N TYR A 587 -29.61 -8.14 6.52
CA TYR A 587 -29.84 -7.65 5.17
C TYR A 587 -28.85 -6.55 4.80
N GLN A 588 -28.31 -6.65 3.59
CA GLN A 588 -27.50 -5.61 2.96
C GLN A 588 -27.81 -5.51 1.47
N LEU A 589 -27.58 -4.33 0.91
CA LEU A 589 -27.86 -4.04 -0.50
C LEU A 589 -26.62 -3.46 -1.18
N GLU A 590 -26.38 -3.83 -2.44
CA GLU A 590 -25.50 -3.09 -3.34
C GLU A 590 -26.30 -2.61 -4.55
N SER A 591 -25.93 -1.46 -5.10
CA SER A 591 -26.40 -1.00 -6.41
C SER A 591 -25.41 -1.41 -7.50
N VAL A 592 -25.93 -1.61 -8.71
CA VAL A 592 -25.16 -1.93 -9.91
C VAL A 592 -25.50 -0.94 -11.01
N ASP A 593 -24.50 -0.24 -11.54
CA ASP A 593 -24.69 0.76 -12.58
C ASP A 593 -24.81 0.15 -14.00
N LYS A 594 -25.02 1.03 -14.99
CA LYS A 594 -25.05 0.65 -16.43
C LYS A 594 -23.74 0.00 -16.92
N ASN A 595 -22.60 0.35 -16.33
CA ASN A 595 -21.28 -0.19 -16.66
C ASN A 595 -20.91 -1.46 -15.87
N LYS A 596 -21.84 -1.99 -15.07
CA LYS A 596 -21.69 -3.17 -14.19
C LYS A 596 -20.71 -2.96 -13.03
N TYR A 597 -20.39 -1.72 -12.66
CA TYR A 597 -19.73 -1.42 -11.39
C TYR A 597 -20.73 -1.55 -10.24
N GLN A 598 -20.24 -2.08 -9.12
CA GLN A 598 -21.00 -2.27 -7.90
C GLN A 598 -20.59 -1.20 -6.88
N SER A 599 -21.57 -0.69 -6.13
CA SER A 599 -21.30 0.06 -4.90
C SER A 599 -20.64 -0.86 -3.87
N PHE A 600 -20.27 -0.30 -2.71
CA PHE A 600 -20.16 -1.15 -1.53
C PHE A 600 -21.56 -1.57 -1.04
N LEU A 601 -21.61 -2.59 -0.18
CA LEU A 601 -22.81 -2.98 0.54
C LEU A 601 -23.24 -1.86 1.48
N SER A 602 -24.56 -1.70 1.63
CA SER A 602 -25.18 -0.81 2.60
C SER A 602 -24.81 -1.16 4.04
N GLU A 603 -25.10 -0.25 4.96
CA GLU A 603 -25.06 -0.60 6.39
C GLU A 603 -25.96 -1.82 6.65
N PRO A 604 -25.53 -2.79 7.47
CA PRO A 604 -26.34 -3.94 7.81
C PRO A 604 -27.64 -3.60 8.53
N VAL A 605 -28.76 -4.10 8.01
CA VAL A 605 -30.07 -4.06 8.69
C VAL A 605 -30.32 -5.43 9.34
N TYR A 606 -30.33 -5.46 10.66
CA TYR A 606 -30.51 -6.70 11.41
C TYR A 606 -31.98 -6.95 11.74
N ILE A 607 -32.54 -8.03 11.17
CA ILE A 607 -33.87 -8.53 11.49
C ILE A 607 -33.70 -9.72 12.42
N ASN A 608 -34.13 -9.54 13.68
CA ASN A 608 -34.03 -10.55 14.73
C ASN A 608 -35.26 -10.47 15.65
N PRO A 609 -35.70 -11.60 16.25
CA PRO A 609 -36.70 -11.54 17.31
C PRO A 609 -36.09 -10.89 18.56
N LYS A 610 -36.81 -9.95 19.18
CA LYS A 610 -36.38 -9.26 20.41
C LYS A 610 -36.02 -10.24 21.54
N GLU A 611 -36.68 -11.40 21.57
CA GLU A 611 -36.51 -12.46 22.56
C GLU A 611 -35.13 -13.14 22.56
N LYS A 612 -34.32 -12.95 21.51
CA LYS A 612 -32.96 -13.53 21.40
C LYS A 612 -31.85 -12.65 21.98
N PHE A 613 -32.18 -11.46 22.50
CA PHE A 613 -31.22 -10.51 23.06
C PHE A 613 -31.23 -10.50 24.58
N GLN A 614 -30.05 -10.36 25.16
CA GLN A 614 -29.89 -9.99 26.55
C GLN A 614 -28.89 -8.83 26.62
N ILE A 615 -29.30 -7.73 27.23
CA ILE A 615 -28.46 -6.57 27.57
C ILE A 615 -28.27 -6.61 29.09
N ILE A 616 -27.04 -6.46 29.53
CA ILE A 616 -26.64 -6.58 30.93
C ILE A 616 -25.76 -5.38 31.24
N GLU A 617 -26.09 -4.65 32.29
CA GLU A 617 -25.25 -3.53 32.74
C GLU A 617 -23.93 -4.06 33.32
N ALA A 618 -22.81 -3.48 32.90
CA ALA A 618 -21.48 -3.96 33.25
C ALA A 618 -21.16 -3.70 34.72
N GLU A 619 -21.67 -2.61 35.30
CA GLU A 619 -21.49 -2.24 36.69
C GLU A 619 -22.14 -3.22 37.68
N TRP A 620 -23.08 -4.06 37.26
CA TRP A 620 -23.66 -5.11 38.11
C TRP A 620 -22.62 -6.13 38.59
N PHE A 621 -21.46 -6.19 37.91
CA PHE A 621 -20.35 -7.07 38.27
C PHE A 621 -19.22 -6.35 39.02
N SER A 622 -19.46 -5.13 39.53
CA SER A 622 -18.49 -4.37 40.30
C SER A 622 -19.14 -3.61 41.46
N ASN A 623 -18.33 -3.21 42.44
CA ASN A 623 -18.78 -2.38 43.56
C ASN A 623 -18.66 -0.86 43.26
N GLN A 624 -18.51 -0.49 41.99
CA GLN A 624 -18.34 0.91 41.57
C GLN A 624 -19.70 1.64 41.58
N LYS A 625 -19.67 2.92 41.96
CA LYS A 625 -20.88 3.77 41.97
C LYS A 625 -21.24 4.34 40.60
N ASN A 626 -20.32 4.32 39.65
CA ASN A 626 -20.55 4.82 38.30
C ASN A 626 -21.42 3.83 37.52
N PRO A 627 -22.25 4.30 36.56
CA PRO A 627 -23.04 3.45 35.67
C PRO A 627 -22.17 2.81 34.57
N TYR A 628 -20.90 2.55 34.85
CA TYR A 628 -19.95 1.95 33.93
C TYR A 628 -18.72 1.44 34.68
N ILE A 629 -17.99 0.54 34.03
CA ILE A 629 -16.68 0.05 34.44
C ILE A 629 -15.58 0.75 33.66
N GLU A 630 -14.67 1.40 34.37
CA GLU A 630 -13.44 1.92 33.77
C GLU A 630 -12.39 0.81 33.63
N LEU A 631 -12.00 0.51 32.40
CA LEU A 631 -10.91 -0.40 32.07
C LEU A 631 -9.65 0.38 31.75
N ASN A 632 -8.59 0.22 32.54
CA ASN A 632 -7.25 0.71 32.22
C ASN A 632 -6.17 -0.23 32.83
N PRO A 633 -4.86 -0.04 32.56
CA PRO A 633 -3.83 -0.93 33.10
C PRO A 633 -3.74 -0.99 34.63
N LYS A 634 -4.22 0.03 35.34
CA LYS A 634 -4.22 0.13 36.81
C LYS A 634 -5.56 -0.24 37.44
N LYS A 635 -6.67 -0.01 36.73
CA LYS A 635 -8.04 -0.11 37.22
C LYS A 635 -8.80 -1.11 36.36
N ASN A 636 -9.29 -2.18 37.00
CA ASN A 636 -9.90 -3.32 36.32
C ASN A 636 -9.05 -3.87 35.14
N PRO A 637 -7.76 -4.20 35.36
CA PRO A 637 -6.97 -4.86 34.31
C PRO A 637 -7.54 -6.22 33.93
N ASN A 638 -8.25 -6.86 34.86
CA ASN A 638 -9.08 -8.05 34.66
C ASN A 638 -10.50 -7.73 35.10
N PHE A 639 -11.46 -7.82 34.19
CA PHE A 639 -12.88 -7.64 34.49
C PHE A 639 -13.59 -8.99 34.36
N ILE A 640 -13.93 -9.58 35.51
CA ILE A 640 -14.58 -10.89 35.61
C ILE A 640 -16.08 -10.67 35.78
N PHE A 641 -16.87 -11.39 34.99
CA PHE A 641 -18.34 -11.30 35.03
C PHE A 641 -18.98 -12.64 34.70
N LYS A 642 -20.23 -12.83 35.13
CA LYS A 642 -20.97 -14.09 34.93
C LYS A 642 -22.17 -13.86 34.02
N LEU A 643 -22.25 -14.64 32.94
CA LEU A 643 -23.38 -14.61 32.03
C LEU A 643 -24.29 -15.81 32.26
N LYS A 644 -25.56 -15.55 32.57
CA LYS A 644 -26.59 -16.58 32.70
C LYS A 644 -27.40 -16.67 31.41
N VAL A 645 -27.38 -17.83 30.75
CA VAL A 645 -28.20 -18.10 29.55
C VAL A 645 -29.20 -19.22 29.78
N LYS A 646 -30.37 -19.12 29.14
CA LYS A 646 -31.47 -20.09 29.28
C LYS A 646 -31.22 -21.40 28.53
N GLU A 647 -30.44 -21.33 27.46
CA GLU A 647 -30.18 -22.44 26.54
C GLU A 647 -28.69 -22.50 26.20
N SER A 648 -28.16 -23.71 26.08
CA SER A 648 -26.82 -23.90 25.52
C SER A 648 -26.84 -23.55 24.04
N GLY A 649 -25.77 -22.96 23.52
CA GLY A 649 -25.65 -22.66 22.10
C GLY A 649 -24.55 -21.66 21.78
N THR A 650 -24.49 -21.26 20.51
CA THR A 650 -23.59 -20.20 20.06
C THR A 650 -24.30 -18.86 20.14
N TYR A 651 -23.60 -17.88 20.70
CA TYR A 651 -24.03 -16.51 20.86
C TYR A 651 -23.00 -15.58 20.19
N TYR A 652 -23.45 -14.39 19.86
CA TYR A 652 -22.59 -13.23 19.68
C TYR A 652 -22.48 -12.47 20.99
N ILE A 653 -21.30 -11.91 21.25
CA ILE A 653 -21.04 -11.00 22.38
C ILE A 653 -20.34 -9.73 21.88
N ASP A 654 -20.82 -8.57 22.34
CA ASP A 654 -20.18 -7.27 22.17
C ASP A 654 -20.47 -6.36 23.37
N PHE A 655 -19.71 -5.26 23.48
CA PHE A 655 -19.71 -4.38 24.65
C PHE A 655 -20.03 -2.95 24.22
N ARG A 656 -21.01 -2.31 24.88
CA ARG A 656 -21.24 -0.87 24.74
C ARG A 656 -20.17 -0.13 25.53
N TYR A 657 -19.42 0.73 24.85
CA TYR A 657 -18.24 1.35 25.39
C TYR A 657 -18.08 2.80 24.93
N ALA A 658 -17.27 3.56 25.67
CA ALA A 658 -16.76 4.87 25.27
C ALA A 658 -15.23 4.90 25.42
N ASN A 659 -14.54 5.57 24.50
CA ASN A 659 -13.11 5.81 24.56
C ASN A 659 -12.81 7.23 24.07
N GLY A 660 -12.66 8.14 25.03
CA GLY A 660 -12.40 9.56 24.80
C GLY A 660 -10.91 9.92 24.70
N ASN A 661 -9.99 8.95 24.60
CA ASN A 661 -8.56 9.24 24.69
C ASN A 661 -7.97 10.01 23.49
N GLY A 662 -8.72 10.24 22.41
CA GLY A 662 -8.25 10.99 21.24
C GLY A 662 -9.20 10.91 20.05
N SER A 663 -8.84 11.59 18.96
CA SER A 663 -9.68 11.67 17.77
C SER A 663 -9.82 10.32 17.04
N LEU A 664 -10.70 10.26 16.03
CA LEU A 664 -10.86 9.07 15.19
C LEU A 664 -9.69 8.81 14.25
N THR A 665 -8.84 9.81 14.00
CA THR A 665 -7.79 9.79 12.95
C THR A 665 -6.39 10.02 13.49
N SER A 666 -6.23 10.17 14.81
CA SER A 666 -4.95 10.50 15.44
C SER A 666 -4.70 9.66 16.70
N ASN A 667 -3.48 9.75 17.22
CA ASN A 667 -3.01 9.04 18.43
C ASN A 667 -3.01 7.50 18.28
N ASN A 668 -2.47 6.83 19.30
CA ASN A 668 -2.28 5.38 19.35
C ASN A 668 -2.85 4.80 20.66
N GLN A 669 -4.15 4.99 20.90
CA GLN A 669 -4.79 4.70 22.20
C GLN A 669 -6.05 3.85 22.08
N CYS A 670 -6.15 3.01 21.05
CA CYS A 670 -7.13 1.93 21.05
C CYS A 670 -6.90 1.05 22.29
N ALA A 671 -7.91 0.93 23.15
CA ALA A 671 -7.87 -0.01 24.26
C ALA A 671 -8.25 -1.41 23.76
N THR A 672 -7.63 -2.44 24.33
CA THR A 672 -7.92 -3.84 23.96
C THR A 672 -7.96 -4.73 25.19
N ARG A 673 -8.76 -5.79 25.14
CA ARG A 673 -8.81 -6.86 26.15
C ARG A 673 -8.99 -8.21 25.48
N SER A 674 -8.36 -9.23 26.04
CA SER A 674 -8.57 -10.62 25.68
C SER A 674 -9.83 -11.14 26.37
N LEU A 675 -10.79 -11.66 25.61
CA LEU A 675 -12.00 -12.28 26.16
C LEU A 675 -11.76 -13.77 26.37
N TRP A 676 -12.03 -14.22 27.59
CA TRP A 676 -11.94 -15.61 28.00
C TRP A 676 -13.28 -16.12 28.48
N VAL A 677 -13.57 -17.40 28.23
CA VAL A 677 -14.70 -18.13 28.81
C VAL A 677 -14.14 -19.31 29.56
N SER A 678 -14.33 -19.33 30.87
CA SER A 678 -13.61 -20.24 31.76
C SER A 678 -12.09 -20.12 31.53
N HIS A 679 -11.47 -21.09 30.86
CA HIS A 679 -10.03 -21.12 30.56
C HIS A 679 -9.71 -20.98 29.06
N ASP A 680 -10.73 -20.83 28.21
CA ASP A 680 -10.57 -20.80 26.76
C ASP A 680 -10.49 -19.35 26.25
N TYR A 681 -9.43 -19.03 25.52
CA TYR A 681 -9.28 -17.73 24.85
C TYR A 681 -10.18 -17.67 23.61
N LEU A 682 -11.05 -16.66 23.54
CA LEU A 682 -11.93 -16.47 22.40
C LEU A 682 -11.37 -15.53 21.33
N GLY A 683 -10.63 -14.51 21.76
CA GLY A 683 -10.17 -13.44 20.88
C GLY A 683 -10.05 -12.09 21.57
N THR A 684 -9.58 -11.11 20.83
CA THR A 684 -9.44 -9.73 21.33
C THR A 684 -10.72 -8.93 21.08
N VAL A 685 -11.15 -8.22 22.12
CA VAL A 685 -12.13 -7.15 22.06
C VAL A 685 -11.38 -5.83 21.95
N VAL A 686 -11.71 -5.04 20.93
CA VAL A 686 -11.16 -3.71 20.68
C VAL A 686 -12.15 -2.64 21.11
N PHE A 687 -11.61 -1.58 21.71
CA PHE A 687 -12.30 -0.38 22.11
C PHE A 687 -11.62 0.83 21.44
N PRO A 688 -11.78 0.99 20.11
CA PRO A 688 -11.20 2.11 19.38
C PRO A 688 -11.64 3.47 19.93
N GLN A 689 -10.82 4.50 19.75
CA GLN A 689 -11.21 5.88 20.07
C GLN A 689 -12.53 6.25 19.35
N ARG A 690 -13.38 7.03 20.03
CA ARG A 690 -14.67 7.49 19.50
C ARG A 690 -14.80 9.02 19.43
N GLY A 691 -13.81 9.75 19.93
CA GLY A 691 -13.78 11.21 19.93
C GLY A 691 -12.77 11.72 20.96
N GLU A 692 -12.16 12.87 20.70
CA GLU A 692 -11.21 13.48 21.63
C GLU A 692 -11.95 14.08 22.82
N ASP A 693 -11.60 13.65 24.02
CA ASP A 693 -12.25 13.98 25.30
C ASP A 693 -13.77 13.68 25.35
N ASP A 694 -14.29 12.93 24.38
CA ASP A 694 -15.70 12.55 24.31
C ASP A 694 -15.96 11.17 24.94
N TRP A 695 -16.07 11.17 26.27
CA TRP A 695 -16.41 10.00 27.06
C TRP A 695 -17.92 9.68 27.10
N LYS A 696 -18.74 10.41 26.33
CA LYS A 696 -20.19 10.20 26.23
C LYS A 696 -20.61 9.63 24.88
N ASN A 697 -19.71 9.56 23.90
CA ASN A 697 -19.95 8.85 22.64
C ASN A 697 -19.87 7.33 22.84
N TRP A 698 -21.01 6.75 23.17
CA TRP A 698 -21.16 5.31 23.34
C TRP A 698 -21.39 4.60 22.00
N GLY A 699 -20.67 3.51 21.78
CA GLY A 699 -20.90 2.58 20.67
C GLY A 699 -20.60 1.16 21.08
N PHE A 700 -20.93 0.19 20.23
CA PHE A 700 -20.58 -1.22 20.50
C PHE A 700 -19.16 -1.52 20.01
N SER A 701 -18.47 -2.44 20.67
CA SER A 701 -17.17 -3.01 20.26
C SER A 701 -17.32 -3.95 19.06
N ASN A 702 -16.19 -4.51 18.58
CA ASN A 702 -16.26 -5.66 17.68
C ASN A 702 -17.02 -6.83 18.32
N THR A 703 -17.69 -7.63 17.49
CA THR A 703 -18.48 -8.78 17.93
C THR A 703 -17.64 -10.07 17.86
N LEU A 704 -17.72 -10.90 18.89
CA LEU A 704 -17.11 -12.25 18.92
C LEU A 704 -18.19 -13.33 18.97
N LYS A 705 -17.90 -14.50 18.39
CA LYS A 705 -18.71 -15.71 18.57
C LYS A 705 -18.26 -16.44 19.82
N ILE A 706 -19.22 -16.91 20.61
CA ILE A 706 -18.99 -17.55 21.91
C ILE A 706 -19.95 -18.72 22.09
N ASN A 707 -19.46 -19.85 22.59
CA ASN A 707 -20.30 -20.98 22.99
C ASN A 707 -20.58 -20.89 24.48
N LEU A 708 -21.86 -20.82 24.85
CA LEU A 708 -22.31 -20.74 26.24
C LEU A 708 -23.12 -21.98 26.61
N LYS A 709 -22.92 -22.48 27.83
CA LYS A 709 -23.72 -23.56 28.40
C LYS A 709 -24.94 -22.97 29.10
N LYS A 710 -26.08 -23.68 29.07
CA LYS A 710 -27.26 -23.35 29.88
C LYS A 710 -26.85 -23.14 31.35
N GLY A 711 -27.37 -22.08 31.97
CA GLY A 711 -26.98 -21.68 33.31
C GLY A 711 -25.91 -20.60 33.29
N SER A 712 -25.06 -20.59 34.32
CA SER A 712 -24.03 -19.57 34.52
C SER A 712 -22.74 -19.93 33.79
N ASN A 713 -22.14 -18.96 33.12
CA ASN A 713 -20.85 -19.06 32.45
C ASN A 713 -19.93 -17.98 33.03
N ASP A 714 -18.69 -18.33 33.37
CA ASP A 714 -17.71 -17.39 33.89
C ASP A 714 -16.88 -16.82 32.74
N LEU A 715 -16.82 -15.49 32.63
CA LEU A 715 -16.09 -14.77 31.59
C LEU A 715 -15.10 -13.78 32.20
N ASN A 716 -14.05 -13.47 31.46
CA ASN A 716 -13.03 -12.51 31.86
C ASN A 716 -12.55 -11.68 30.67
N LEU A 717 -12.66 -10.35 30.77
CA LEU A 717 -11.96 -9.40 29.93
C LEU A 717 -10.61 -9.06 30.57
N LYS A 718 -9.54 -9.64 30.05
CA LYS A 718 -8.19 -9.58 30.63
C LYS A 718 -7.24 -8.74 29.79
N LEU A 719 -6.46 -7.89 30.44
CA LEU A 719 -5.32 -7.20 29.83
C LEU A 719 -4.10 -8.13 29.84
N GLU A 720 -3.88 -8.83 28.73
CA GLU A 720 -2.70 -9.66 28.55
C GLU A 720 -1.48 -8.83 28.12
N ARG A 721 -0.27 -9.37 28.30
CA ARG A 721 0.97 -8.71 27.86
C ARG A 721 1.03 -8.43 26.35
N PHE A 722 0.29 -9.19 25.54
CA PHE A 722 0.16 -8.98 24.11
C PHE A 722 -0.96 -8.00 23.74
N ASN A 723 -1.76 -7.52 24.70
CA ASN A 723 -2.73 -6.45 24.49
C ASN A 723 -2.13 -5.03 24.68
N GLU A 724 -0.93 -4.94 25.25
CA GLU A 724 -0.27 -3.66 25.51
C GLU A 724 0.06 -2.92 24.21
N ASN A 725 -0.41 -1.67 24.08
CA ASN A 725 -0.03 -0.82 22.96
C ASN A 725 1.42 -0.34 23.14
N GLN A 726 2.23 -0.45 22.09
CA GLN A 726 3.67 -0.17 22.17
C GLN A 726 4.00 1.32 22.21
N ASN A 727 3.07 2.19 21.78
CA ASN A 727 3.37 3.61 21.65
C ASN A 727 3.11 4.40 22.95
N ILE A 728 2.04 4.09 23.70
CA ILE A 728 1.51 4.99 24.74
C ILE A 728 1.18 4.24 26.05
N LYS A 729 1.21 4.94 27.20
CA LYS A 729 0.96 4.40 28.54
C LYS A 729 -0.53 4.38 28.95
N ASN A 730 -1.40 5.11 28.25
CA ASN A 730 -2.82 5.25 28.58
C ASN A 730 -3.73 4.65 27.49
N THR A 731 -4.24 3.45 27.77
CA THR A 731 -5.27 2.75 26.98
C THR A 731 -6.46 2.48 27.89
N ALA A 732 -7.35 3.46 27.98
CA ALA A 732 -8.55 3.39 28.79
C ALA A 732 -9.82 3.23 27.95
N ALA A 733 -10.82 2.54 28.48
CA ALA A 733 -12.17 2.51 27.93
C ALA A 733 -13.19 2.41 29.07
N LEU A 734 -14.37 3.00 28.88
CA LEU A 734 -15.51 2.80 29.77
C LEU A 734 -16.40 1.74 29.14
N ILE A 735 -16.85 0.75 29.93
CA ILE A 735 -17.85 -0.24 29.51
C ILE A 735 -19.12 -0.03 30.31
N ASP A 736 -20.22 0.13 29.59
CA ASP A 736 -21.55 0.37 30.15
C ASP A 736 -22.41 -0.90 30.05
N GLN A 737 -22.49 -1.53 28.88
CA GLN A 737 -23.33 -2.71 28.67
C GLN A 737 -22.59 -3.88 28.03
N ILE A 738 -23.01 -5.08 28.38
CA ILE A 738 -22.66 -6.34 27.73
C ILE A 738 -23.91 -6.82 26.99
N ARG A 739 -23.80 -7.02 25.68
CA ARG A 739 -24.89 -7.53 24.85
C ARG A 739 -24.54 -8.91 24.35
N ILE A 740 -25.44 -9.86 24.59
CA ILE A 740 -25.39 -11.19 23.98
C ILE A 740 -26.61 -11.44 23.11
N ARG A 741 -26.38 -12.16 22.00
CA ARG A 741 -27.43 -12.53 21.05
C ARG A 741 -27.27 -13.97 20.62
N LYS A 742 -28.30 -14.80 20.80
CA LYS A 742 -28.28 -16.20 20.34
C LYS A 742 -28.27 -16.25 18.80
N ILE A 743 -27.39 -17.06 18.21
CA ILE A 743 -27.32 -17.21 16.75
C ILE A 743 -28.44 -18.11 16.26
N ASP A 744 -28.58 -19.29 16.87
CA ASP A 744 -29.57 -20.30 16.49
C ASP A 744 -30.60 -20.54 17.60
#